data_AF-A5HLY5-F1
#
_entry.id   AF-A5HLY5-F1
#
_cell.length_a   1.000
_cell.length_b   1.000
_cell.length_c   1.000
_cell.angle_alpha   90.00
_cell.angle_beta   90.00
_cell.angle_gamma   90.00
#
_symmetry.space_group_name_H-M   'P 1'
#
loop_
_entity.id
_entity.type
_entity.pdbx_description
1 polymer ?
#
loop_
_entity_poly.entity_id
_entity_poly.type
_entity_poly.pdbx_seq_one_letter_code
_entity_poly.pdbx_strand_id
1 'polypeptide(L)'
;GNYGVPSEDEVDSLGLRKHFEWTEGISVAGLVVGEICTTPSHWRQTRTLSKWMEDEGIPGISDIDTRALTKKIRENGSILGRITYDLPDPKNPMVKILDPNIRNLVAECSVKEPVIYNPNGMPRICAMDCGLKLNQIRCFVSRGARVELVPWNYNLNVANFDGLFISNGPGDPVVCKDTVSQIQKILTQSEIPVFGICLGHQLLSTAVGCKTYKMKYGNRGHNLPCVHHGTGRCFMTSQNHGFAVDINTLPNDWEPLFTNANDHTNEGIVHKNKPYFSVQFHPEHTAGPEDLELLFDVFLDAVKGRLEGKEQISVKQNLINRLVYTPKSDVILPKRPGKVLILGSGGLSIGQAGEFDYSGSQAIKALKEEKIQTVLINPNIATVQTSKGLADKVYFLPLTPEYVEQVIKAERPNGVLLTFGGQTALNCGVELDRAGIFAKYKVKIMGTPIQSIIETEDRKIFAERVAEIGEKVAPSEAVYSVAEALEAAENLGYPVMARAAFSLGGLGSGFANNQEELKILAKQALAHSNQLIIDKSLRGWKEVEYEVVRDAFDNCITVCNMENLDPLGIHTGESIVVAPSQTLSNREYNMLRTTAIKVIRHFGVVGECNIQYALNPESEEYYIIEVNARLSRSSALASKATGYPLAYVAAKLSLSISLPDIKNSVTGVTTACFEPSLDYCVVKIPRWDLAKFTRVSKNIGSSMKSVGEVMAIGRNFEEAFQKALRMVDETVTGFDPYIKPVKEEELIQATDKRPFVLAAAIKANYSIEKLYELTKIDPWFLNKMKNIIDYLNILELLGNHLDRGMLLQAKKLGFSDKAIAAAIKSTDLVVRSHREQLGVTPFVKQIDTVAGEWPATTNYLYLTYNAASHDIQFPGNFTIVVGSGVYRIGSSVEFDWCAVGCLRELRNLGRSTIMINYNPETVSTDYDMCDRLYFEEISFEVVMDIYQIENADGISFQVSEHVENAGVHSGDATLVTPPQDINAETLEKIKGIVRDLSALLDVTGPFNMQLIAKNNELKVIECNVRVSRSFPFVSKTLNHDFVATATRAIIGMPVEPVEVLHGCGKVGVKVPQFSFSRLAGADVQLGVEMASTGEVACFGDNRYEAYLKAMMSTGFQIPKKAILLSIGSFK
;
A
#
# COMPACT_ATOMS: atom_id res chain seq x y z
N GLY A 1 17.47 3.38 -12.61
CA GLY A 1 17.48 2.57 -13.85
C GLY A 1 16.33 2.95 -14.75
N ASN A 2 15.10 2.77 -14.26
CA ASN A 2 13.86 2.90 -15.04
C ASN A 2 13.65 4.24 -15.75
N TYR A 3 14.05 5.36 -15.15
CA TYR A 3 13.89 6.71 -15.72
C TYR A 3 15.15 7.23 -16.46
N GLY A 4 16.14 6.36 -16.68
CA GLY A 4 17.38 6.73 -17.38
C GLY A 4 18.23 7.76 -16.63
N VAL A 5 19.04 8.52 -17.37
CA VAL A 5 19.88 9.60 -16.87
C VAL A 5 19.51 10.91 -17.60
N PRO A 6 19.22 12.00 -16.88
CA PRO A 6 18.93 13.30 -17.49
C PRO A 6 20.19 13.93 -18.12
N SER A 7 20.02 14.99 -18.89
CA SER A 7 21.15 15.69 -19.50
C SER A 7 22.07 16.30 -18.44
N GLU A 8 23.39 16.10 -18.57
CA GLU A 8 24.41 16.74 -17.75
C GLU A 8 24.67 18.20 -18.16
N ASP A 9 24.28 18.57 -19.39
CA ASP A 9 24.45 19.91 -19.96
C ASP A 9 23.41 20.91 -19.40
N GLU A 10 22.33 20.40 -18.80
CA GLU A 10 21.34 21.25 -18.15
C GLU A 10 21.90 21.81 -16.84
N VAL A 11 22.23 23.10 -16.87
CA VAL A 11 22.62 23.88 -15.69
C VAL A 11 21.47 24.76 -15.22
N ASP A 12 21.40 24.98 -13.91
CA ASP A 12 20.49 25.96 -13.31
C ASP A 12 21.04 27.39 -13.42
N SER A 13 20.31 28.36 -12.88
CA SER A 13 20.69 29.79 -12.90
C SER A 13 22.00 30.10 -12.15
N LEU A 14 22.54 29.14 -11.38
CA LEU A 14 23.79 29.27 -10.65
C LEU A 14 24.97 28.63 -11.41
N GLY A 15 24.73 28.09 -12.60
CA GLY A 15 25.71 27.32 -13.36
C GLY A 15 25.99 25.94 -12.78
N LEU A 16 25.13 25.45 -11.87
CA LEU A 16 25.25 24.11 -11.28
C LEU A 16 24.44 23.10 -12.10
N ARG A 17 24.92 21.86 -12.22
CA ARG A 17 24.20 20.77 -12.91
C ARG A 17 22.82 20.55 -12.28
N LYS A 18 21.76 20.79 -13.05
CA LYS A 18 20.38 20.93 -12.55
C LYS A 18 19.84 19.68 -11.85
N HIS A 19 20.15 18.49 -12.38
CA HIS A 19 19.59 17.21 -11.91
C HIS A 19 20.59 16.33 -11.16
N PHE A 20 21.76 16.89 -10.80
CA PHE A 20 22.85 16.17 -10.15
C PHE A 20 23.27 16.88 -8.88
N GLU A 21 23.83 16.11 -7.95
CA GLU A 21 24.30 16.59 -6.65
C GLU A 21 25.83 16.67 -6.55
N TRP A 22 26.49 16.44 -7.67
CA TRP A 22 27.94 16.43 -7.79
C TRP A 22 28.37 17.20 -9.04
N THR A 23 29.55 17.82 -8.98
CA THR A 23 30.06 18.70 -10.04
C THR A 23 30.59 17.94 -11.25
N GLU A 24 31.17 16.76 -11.04
CA GLU A 24 31.88 16.02 -12.09
C GLU A 24 31.73 14.50 -11.93
N GLY A 25 31.04 13.87 -12.89
CA GLY A 25 30.93 12.43 -13.00
C GLY A 25 30.13 11.74 -11.89
N ILE A 26 30.40 10.45 -11.70
CA ILE A 26 29.77 9.57 -10.71
C ILE A 26 30.69 9.37 -9.51
N SER A 27 30.16 9.51 -8.29
CA SER A 27 30.96 9.41 -7.06
C SER A 27 31.13 8.00 -6.50
N VAL A 28 30.29 7.03 -6.90
CA VAL A 28 30.41 5.64 -6.43
C VAL A 28 31.51 4.90 -7.18
N ALA A 29 32.30 4.09 -6.47
CA ALA A 29 33.35 3.26 -7.07
C ALA A 29 32.81 2.06 -7.88
N GLY A 30 31.53 1.72 -7.69
CA GLY A 30 30.84 0.69 -8.45
C GLY A 30 29.40 0.52 -7.96
N LEU A 31 28.57 -0.11 -8.79
CA LEU A 31 27.14 -0.31 -8.50
C LEU A 31 26.75 -1.80 -8.57
N VAL A 32 26.01 -2.27 -7.58
CA VAL A 32 25.48 -3.64 -7.52
C VAL A 32 23.95 -3.56 -7.51
N VAL A 33 23.30 -4.19 -8.48
CA VAL A 33 21.84 -4.21 -8.60
C VAL A 33 21.29 -5.62 -8.75
N GLY A 34 20.02 -5.81 -8.40
CA GLY A 34 19.31 -7.06 -8.71
C GLY A 34 19.01 -7.16 -10.19
N GLU A 35 18.62 -6.05 -10.82
CA GLU A 35 18.18 -6.00 -12.21
C GLU A 35 18.70 -4.74 -12.90
N ILE A 36 19.09 -4.87 -14.17
CA ILE A 36 19.44 -3.75 -15.05
C ILE A 36 18.23 -3.36 -15.92
N CYS A 37 18.00 -2.06 -16.09
CA CYS A 37 17.00 -1.54 -17.03
C CYS A 37 17.69 -1.04 -18.31
N THR A 38 17.44 -1.70 -19.43
CA THR A 38 18.02 -1.37 -20.75
C THR A 38 17.13 -0.43 -21.57
N THR A 39 15.83 -0.38 -21.27
CA THR A 39 14.82 0.43 -21.96
C THR A 39 14.13 1.38 -20.98
N PRO A 40 14.86 2.38 -20.47
CA PRO A 40 14.24 3.37 -19.58
C PRO A 40 13.16 4.20 -20.30
N SER A 41 12.23 4.75 -19.53
CA SER A 41 11.17 5.64 -20.02
C SER A 41 10.96 6.78 -19.04
N HIS A 42 11.30 8.00 -19.46
CA HIS A 42 11.04 9.23 -18.73
C HIS A 42 11.32 10.43 -19.65
N TRP A 43 10.52 11.49 -19.57
CA TRP A 43 10.59 12.62 -20.51
C TRP A 43 11.93 13.39 -20.48
N ARG A 44 12.71 13.29 -19.39
CA ARG A 44 14.06 13.89 -19.29
C ARG A 44 15.20 12.95 -19.70
N GLN A 45 14.93 11.68 -20.02
CA GLN A 45 16.01 10.73 -20.25
C GLN A 45 16.82 11.07 -21.50
N THR A 46 18.14 11.01 -21.42
CA THR A 46 19.05 11.20 -22.56
C THR A 46 19.87 9.95 -22.88
N ARG A 47 20.15 9.13 -21.87
CA ARG A 47 20.89 7.88 -21.99
C ARG A 47 20.51 6.89 -20.88
N THR A 48 20.93 5.64 -21.03
CA THR A 48 20.73 4.61 -20.00
C THR A 48 21.71 4.80 -18.83
N LEU A 49 21.36 4.27 -17.65
CA LEU A 49 22.26 4.27 -16.50
C LEU A 49 23.57 3.53 -16.79
N SER A 50 23.50 2.38 -17.48
CA SER A 50 24.69 1.62 -17.86
C SER A 50 25.59 2.39 -18.81
N LYS A 51 25.02 3.15 -19.75
CA LYS A 51 25.81 3.96 -20.68
C LYS A 51 26.52 5.10 -19.96
N TRP A 52 25.83 5.79 -19.06
CA TRP A 52 26.45 6.83 -18.23
C TRP A 52 27.60 6.27 -17.37
N MET A 53 27.41 5.10 -16.76
CA MET A 53 28.47 4.43 -16.01
C MET A 53 29.66 4.03 -16.89
N GLU A 54 29.41 3.53 -18.11
CA GLU A 54 30.46 3.19 -19.08
C GLU A 54 31.28 4.44 -19.48
N ASP A 55 30.60 5.55 -19.78
CA ASP A 55 31.22 6.81 -20.16
C ASP A 55 32.11 7.38 -19.05
N GLU A 56 31.72 7.18 -17.78
CA GLU A 56 32.44 7.61 -16.58
C GLU A 56 33.45 6.56 -16.04
N GLY A 57 33.57 5.40 -16.70
CA GLY A 57 34.50 4.34 -16.29
C GLY A 57 34.14 3.66 -14.96
N ILE A 58 32.87 3.65 -14.57
CA ILE A 58 32.38 3.07 -13.31
C ILE A 58 31.88 1.63 -13.53
N PRO A 59 32.42 0.62 -12.82
CA PRO A 59 31.97 -0.76 -12.96
C PRO A 59 30.58 -0.99 -12.34
N GLY A 60 29.76 -1.80 -13.00
CA GLY A 60 28.46 -2.24 -12.52
C GLY A 60 28.28 -3.75 -12.66
N ILE A 61 27.47 -4.35 -11.78
CA ILE A 61 27.07 -5.76 -11.87
C ILE A 61 25.57 -5.92 -11.54
N SER A 62 24.87 -6.73 -12.34
CA SER A 62 23.45 -7.08 -12.16
C SER A 62 23.29 -8.55 -11.77
N ASP A 63 22.05 -9.02 -11.62
CA ASP A 63 21.72 -10.41 -11.27
C ASP A 63 22.25 -10.85 -9.90
N ILE A 64 22.47 -9.89 -9.00
CA ILE A 64 22.90 -10.15 -7.62
C ILE A 64 21.70 -10.14 -6.68
N ASP A 65 21.61 -11.13 -5.79
CA ASP A 65 20.65 -11.10 -4.69
C ASP A 65 21.03 -10.00 -3.67
N THR A 66 20.62 -8.76 -3.97
CA THR A 66 20.91 -7.57 -3.15
C THR A 66 20.37 -7.68 -1.73
N ARG A 67 19.30 -8.46 -1.52
CA ARG A 67 18.75 -8.75 -0.19
C ARG A 67 19.69 -9.61 0.63
N ALA A 68 20.24 -10.68 0.04
CA ALA A 68 21.26 -11.50 0.69
C ALA A 68 22.53 -10.69 1.00
N LEU A 69 22.95 -9.80 0.09
CA LEU A 69 24.08 -8.90 0.31
C LEU A 69 23.81 -7.93 1.48
N THR A 70 22.62 -7.34 1.54
CA THR A 70 22.22 -6.42 2.63
C THR A 70 22.23 -7.11 3.99
N LYS A 71 21.65 -8.32 4.09
CA LYS A 71 21.70 -9.13 5.31
C LYS A 71 23.14 -9.43 5.73
N LYS A 72 24.01 -9.79 4.78
CA LYS A 72 25.43 -10.05 5.04
C LYS A 72 26.15 -8.81 5.60
N ILE A 73 25.89 -7.63 5.06
CA ILE A 73 26.45 -6.35 5.57
C ILE A 73 25.90 -6.04 6.96
N ARG A 74 24.59 -6.14 7.17
CA ARG A 74 23.97 -5.91 8.49
C ARG A 74 24.55 -6.82 9.58
N GLU A 75 24.74 -8.10 9.27
CA GLU A 75 25.20 -9.12 10.22
C GLU A 75 26.68 -8.98 10.56
N ASN A 76 27.52 -8.71 9.55
CA ASN A 76 28.99 -8.67 9.70
C ASN A 76 29.57 -7.26 9.87
N GLY A 77 28.75 -6.22 9.71
CA GLY A 77 29.16 -4.82 9.68
C GLY A 77 29.71 -4.36 8.33
N SER A 78 30.40 -3.23 8.33
CA SER A 78 30.97 -2.60 7.14
C SER A 78 32.06 -3.50 6.54
N ILE A 79 31.71 -4.27 5.51
CA ILE A 79 32.61 -5.17 4.80
C ILE A 79 33.27 -4.49 3.61
N LEU A 80 34.56 -4.79 3.38
CA LEU A 80 35.24 -4.43 2.14
C LEU A 80 34.84 -5.41 1.03
N GLY A 81 34.55 -4.87 -0.15
CA GLY A 81 34.16 -5.64 -1.32
C GLY A 81 34.77 -5.05 -2.59
N ARG A 82 34.72 -5.81 -3.68
CA ARG A 82 35.14 -5.37 -5.01
C ARG A 82 34.39 -6.15 -6.09
N ILE A 83 34.27 -5.56 -7.28
CA ILE A 83 33.77 -6.21 -8.49
C ILE A 83 34.99 -6.71 -9.27
N THR A 84 35.00 -7.98 -9.69
CA THR A 84 36.10 -8.58 -10.47
C THR A 84 35.57 -9.29 -11.70
N TYR A 85 36.33 -9.25 -12.79
CA TYR A 85 35.99 -9.93 -14.04
C TYR A 85 36.15 -11.44 -13.94
N ASP A 86 37.21 -11.89 -13.25
CA ASP A 86 37.49 -13.31 -13.02
C ASP A 86 37.24 -13.70 -11.57
N LEU A 87 36.94 -14.99 -11.37
CA LEU A 87 36.94 -15.60 -10.05
C LEU A 87 38.36 -15.56 -9.46
N PRO A 88 38.52 -15.33 -8.14
CA PRO A 88 39.83 -15.37 -7.50
C PRO A 88 40.55 -16.70 -7.75
N ASP A 89 41.78 -16.67 -8.27
CA ASP A 89 42.64 -17.86 -8.31
C ASP A 89 43.08 -18.21 -6.87
N PRO A 90 42.73 -19.39 -6.34
CA PRO A 90 43.17 -19.82 -5.01
C PRO A 90 44.69 -19.86 -4.85
N LYS A 91 45.44 -20.00 -5.95
CA LYS A 91 46.91 -20.09 -5.97
C LYS A 91 47.61 -18.73 -6.05
N ASN A 92 46.90 -17.68 -6.47
CA ASN A 92 47.41 -16.32 -6.52
C ASN A 92 46.44 -15.41 -5.74
N PRO A 93 46.57 -15.36 -4.40
CA PRO A 93 45.65 -14.59 -3.58
C PRO A 93 45.68 -13.14 -4.05
N MET A 94 44.54 -12.67 -4.55
CA MET A 94 44.45 -11.34 -5.12
C MET A 94 44.89 -10.26 -4.13
N VAL A 95 45.37 -9.13 -4.66
CA VAL A 95 45.81 -7.94 -3.91
C VAL A 95 44.86 -7.60 -2.76
N LYS A 96 45.42 -7.31 -1.58
CA LYS A 96 44.69 -6.90 -0.38
C LYS A 96 43.77 -5.71 -0.69
N ILE A 97 42.48 -5.84 -0.37
CA ILE A 97 41.52 -4.74 -0.53
C ILE A 97 41.89 -3.64 0.46
N LEU A 98 42.13 -2.43 -0.05
CA LEU A 98 42.46 -1.26 0.77
C LEU A 98 41.17 -0.66 1.34
N ASP A 99 41.17 -0.35 2.64
CA ASP A 99 40.06 0.37 3.26
C ASP A 99 40.10 1.84 2.84
N PRO A 100 39.10 2.37 2.11
CA PRO A 100 39.10 3.78 1.71
C PRO A 100 39.04 4.73 2.91
N ASN A 101 38.57 4.30 4.08
CA ASN A 101 38.40 5.15 5.26
C ASN A 101 39.72 5.60 5.91
N ILE A 102 40.86 5.00 5.54
CA ILE A 102 42.18 5.43 6.03
C ILE A 102 42.72 6.66 5.27
N ARG A 103 42.13 6.98 4.10
CA ARG A 103 42.50 8.12 3.28
C ARG A 103 41.68 9.34 3.69
N ASN A 104 42.22 10.53 3.44
CA ASN A 104 41.46 11.77 3.60
C ASN A 104 40.55 11.97 2.38
N LEU A 105 39.41 11.30 2.37
CA LEU A 105 38.44 11.36 1.26
C LEU A 105 37.90 12.78 1.04
N VAL A 106 37.83 13.59 2.10
CA VAL A 106 37.45 15.01 2.02
C VAL A 106 38.41 15.79 1.12
N ALA A 107 39.73 15.55 1.22
CA ALA A 107 40.71 16.21 0.37
C ALA A 107 40.59 15.81 -1.12
N GLU A 108 40.12 14.59 -1.38
CA GLU A 108 39.90 14.07 -2.73
C GLU A 108 38.70 14.77 -3.39
N CYS A 109 37.61 14.97 -2.65
CA CYS A 109 36.36 15.49 -3.18
C CYS A 109 36.18 17.02 -3.10
N SER A 110 36.84 17.70 -2.15
CA SER A 110 36.73 19.15 -1.97
C SER A 110 37.17 19.94 -3.21
N VAL A 111 36.50 21.08 -3.46
CA VAL A 111 36.97 22.13 -4.37
C VAL A 111 38.41 22.51 -4.05
N LYS A 112 39.14 22.91 -5.09
CA LYS A 112 40.57 23.25 -4.97
C LYS A 112 40.80 24.74 -4.73
N GLU A 113 39.89 25.59 -5.20
CA GLU A 113 39.94 27.05 -5.03
C GLU A 113 38.56 27.57 -4.58
N PRO A 114 38.48 28.71 -3.89
CA PRO A 114 37.22 29.31 -3.49
C PRO A 114 36.30 29.65 -4.67
N VAL A 115 35.01 29.34 -4.54
CA VAL A 115 33.97 29.66 -5.54
C VAL A 115 32.86 30.47 -4.89
N ILE A 116 32.44 31.56 -5.53
CA ILE A 116 31.39 32.46 -5.01
C ILE A 116 30.11 32.27 -5.81
N TYR A 117 29.02 31.97 -5.10
CA TYR A 117 27.67 31.92 -5.63
C TYR A 117 26.86 33.09 -5.09
N ASN A 118 26.01 33.68 -5.95
CA ASN A 118 25.23 34.87 -5.63
C ASN A 118 26.09 36.02 -5.04
N PRO A 119 27.03 36.58 -5.81
CA PRO A 119 28.04 37.52 -5.29
C PRO A 119 27.48 38.80 -4.67
N ASN A 120 26.26 39.20 -5.06
CA ASN A 120 25.55 40.36 -4.52
C ASN A 120 24.59 40.01 -3.37
N GLY A 121 24.52 38.72 -3.00
CA GLY A 121 23.65 38.21 -1.95
C GLY A 121 24.08 38.62 -0.54
N MET A 122 23.15 38.50 0.40
CA MET A 122 23.35 38.76 1.82
C MET A 122 22.47 37.80 2.65
N PRO A 123 22.95 37.27 3.77
CA PRO A 123 24.28 37.46 4.38
C PRO A 123 25.39 36.67 3.65
N ARG A 124 26.66 36.90 4.02
CA ARG A 124 27.83 36.20 3.49
C ARG A 124 28.06 34.91 4.27
N ILE A 125 27.90 33.76 3.62
CA ILE A 125 28.09 32.43 4.22
C ILE A 125 29.38 31.83 3.68
N CYS A 126 30.30 31.47 4.56
CA CYS A 126 31.46 30.65 4.20
C CYS A 126 31.07 29.19 4.34
N ALA A 127 31.05 28.45 3.24
CA ALA A 127 30.74 27.03 3.19
C ALA A 127 32.03 26.23 3.01
N MET A 128 32.45 25.48 4.03
CA MET A 128 33.59 24.57 3.92
C MET A 128 33.18 23.31 3.17
N ASP A 129 33.80 23.08 2.02
CA ASP A 129 33.55 21.91 1.21
C ASP A 129 34.26 20.67 1.77
N CYS A 130 33.48 19.82 2.42
CA CYS A 130 33.92 18.52 2.90
C CYS A 130 33.50 17.37 1.97
N GLY A 131 33.02 17.66 0.75
CA GLY A 131 32.26 16.74 -0.10
C GLY A 131 30.80 17.15 -0.23
N LEU A 132 30.58 18.46 -0.40
CA LEU A 132 29.28 19.12 -0.42
C LEU A 132 28.38 18.59 -1.54
N LYS A 133 27.11 18.38 -1.21
CA LYS A 133 26.04 18.20 -2.18
C LYS A 133 25.56 19.54 -2.73
N LEU A 134 25.42 19.64 -4.06
CA LEU A 134 25.08 20.88 -4.75
C LEU A 134 23.79 21.54 -4.23
N ASN A 135 22.79 20.76 -3.79
CA ASN A 135 21.56 21.34 -3.27
C ASN A 135 21.74 22.16 -1.98
N GLN A 136 22.82 21.98 -1.22
CA GLN A 136 23.13 22.85 -0.07
C GLN A 136 23.38 24.29 -0.50
N ILE A 137 24.07 24.49 -1.64
CA ILE A 137 24.27 25.83 -2.23
C ILE A 137 22.93 26.40 -2.68
N ARG A 138 22.11 25.60 -3.36
CA ARG A 138 20.77 26.01 -3.81
C ARG A 138 19.89 26.47 -2.66
N CYS A 139 19.88 25.73 -1.55
CA CYS A 139 19.12 26.05 -0.35
C CYS A 139 19.50 27.42 0.25
N PHE A 140 20.78 27.77 0.27
CA PHE A 140 21.24 29.08 0.75
C PHE A 140 20.96 30.22 -0.24
N VAL A 141 21.26 30.00 -1.52
CA VAL A 141 21.12 31.04 -2.55
C VAL A 141 19.65 31.38 -2.80
N SER A 142 18.75 30.39 -2.77
CA SER A 142 17.29 30.63 -2.90
C SER A 142 16.75 31.52 -1.77
N ARG A 143 17.43 31.56 -0.62
CA ARG A 143 17.12 32.41 0.54
C ARG A 143 17.89 33.75 0.55
N GLY A 144 18.56 34.07 -0.57
CA GLY A 144 19.22 35.35 -0.82
C GLY A 144 20.67 35.45 -0.35
N ALA A 145 21.25 34.40 0.23
CA ALA A 145 22.60 34.43 0.77
C ALA A 145 23.68 34.46 -0.33
N ARG A 146 24.80 35.14 -0.06
CA ARG A 146 26.05 34.97 -0.82
C ARG A 146 26.81 33.80 -0.23
N VAL A 147 27.09 32.77 -1.02
CA VAL A 147 27.80 31.57 -0.56
C VAL A 147 29.21 31.56 -1.14
N GLU A 148 30.20 31.52 -0.28
CA GLU A 148 31.60 31.31 -0.64
C GLU A 148 32.00 29.89 -0.25
N LEU A 149 32.02 29.01 -1.24
CA LEU A 149 32.45 27.63 -1.10
C LEU A 149 33.98 27.60 -1.07
N VAL A 150 34.56 27.13 0.02
CA VAL A 150 36.02 27.11 0.22
C VAL A 150 36.53 25.68 0.39
N PRO A 151 37.82 25.41 0.05
CA PRO A 151 38.42 24.11 0.28
C PRO A 151 38.37 23.65 1.75
N TRP A 152 38.31 22.34 1.99
CA TRP A 152 38.26 21.72 3.32
C TRP A 152 39.33 22.19 4.33
N ASN A 153 40.50 22.63 3.84
CA ASN A 153 41.65 23.09 4.63
C ASN A 153 41.86 24.62 4.56
N TYR A 154 40.85 25.37 4.10
CA TYR A 154 40.93 26.82 3.97
C TYR A 154 41.18 27.50 5.32
N ASN A 155 42.05 28.52 5.33
CA ASN A 155 42.36 29.28 6.55
C ASN A 155 41.24 30.29 6.83
N LEU A 156 40.32 29.90 7.72
CA LEU A 156 39.13 30.70 8.02
C LEU A 156 39.49 32.02 8.72
N ASN A 157 38.85 33.10 8.29
CA ASN A 157 38.92 34.42 8.93
C ASN A 157 37.52 35.01 9.09
N VAL A 158 37.09 35.18 10.34
CA VAL A 158 35.75 35.68 10.72
C VAL A 158 35.43 37.06 10.12
N ALA A 159 36.42 37.87 9.76
CA ALA A 159 36.18 39.18 9.13
C ALA A 159 35.52 39.06 7.73
N ASN A 160 35.65 37.91 7.07
CA ASN A 160 35.28 37.74 5.67
C ASN A 160 33.84 37.24 5.47
N PHE A 161 33.20 36.71 6.51
CA PHE A 161 31.88 36.09 6.42
C PHE A 161 31.06 36.29 7.70
N ASP A 162 29.75 36.15 7.56
CA ASP A 162 28.78 36.44 8.62
C ASP A 162 28.29 35.17 9.32
N GLY A 163 28.39 34.00 8.66
CA GLY A 163 28.10 32.68 9.21
C GLY A 163 28.98 31.58 8.58
N LEU A 164 29.28 30.55 9.35
CA LEU A 164 30.06 29.38 8.92
C LEU A 164 29.14 28.17 8.68
N PHE A 165 29.26 27.56 7.52
CA PHE A 165 28.59 26.31 7.19
C PHE A 165 29.64 25.22 6.91
N ILE A 166 29.43 24.03 7.45
CA ILE A 166 30.31 22.87 7.28
C ILE A 166 29.49 21.77 6.59
N SER A 167 29.84 21.45 5.35
CA SER A 167 29.04 20.56 4.52
C SER A 167 29.08 19.10 4.98
N ASN A 168 28.24 18.28 4.35
CA ASN A 168 28.40 16.83 4.37
C ASN A 168 29.73 16.40 3.73
N GLY A 169 30.07 15.11 3.87
CA GLY A 169 31.28 14.55 3.28
C GLY A 169 31.47 13.06 3.50
N PRO A 170 32.41 12.44 2.77
CA PRO A 170 32.81 11.05 2.98
C PRO A 170 33.94 10.91 4.00
N GLY A 171 34.09 9.70 4.55
CA GLY A 171 35.27 9.29 5.32
C GLY A 171 35.13 9.41 6.84
N ASP A 172 36.24 9.16 7.53
CA ASP A 172 36.34 9.18 8.98
C ASP A 172 36.68 10.61 9.48
N PRO A 173 35.87 11.23 10.35
CA PRO A 173 36.15 12.59 10.86
C PRO A 173 37.52 12.71 11.56
N VAL A 174 38.10 11.62 12.07
CA VAL A 174 39.40 11.63 12.76
C VAL A 174 40.57 11.99 11.83
N VAL A 175 40.44 11.76 10.52
CA VAL A 175 41.51 12.11 9.56
C VAL A 175 41.49 13.61 9.18
N CYS A 176 40.40 14.32 9.44
CA CYS A 176 40.18 15.72 9.05
C CYS A 176 40.69 16.74 10.09
N LYS A 177 41.90 16.53 10.63
CA LYS A 177 42.45 17.32 11.75
C LYS A 177 42.60 18.82 11.45
N ASP A 178 42.99 19.16 10.23
CA ASP A 178 43.18 20.56 9.83
C ASP A 178 41.83 21.30 9.81
N THR A 179 40.79 20.68 9.27
CA THR A 179 39.41 21.21 9.29
C THR A 179 38.91 21.42 10.71
N VAL A 180 39.08 20.42 11.59
CA VAL A 180 38.70 20.53 13.01
C VAL A 180 39.41 21.70 13.68
N SER A 181 40.71 21.88 13.41
CA SER A 181 41.50 22.99 13.96
C SER A 181 40.99 24.36 13.50
N GLN A 182 40.56 24.49 12.24
CA GLN A 182 39.95 25.73 11.73
C GLN A 182 38.58 26.01 12.36
N ILE A 183 37.76 24.98 12.57
CA ILE A 183 36.47 25.13 13.27
C ILE A 183 36.71 25.58 14.72
N GLN A 184 37.64 24.95 15.44
CA GLN A 184 38.02 25.35 16.80
C GLN A 184 38.49 26.80 16.89
N LYS A 185 39.29 27.24 15.90
CA LYS A 185 39.72 28.63 15.79
C LYS A 185 38.53 29.59 15.69
N ILE A 186 37.50 29.28 14.89
CA ILE A 186 36.32 30.14 14.75
C ILE A 186 35.47 30.17 16.01
N LEU A 187 35.25 29.03 16.66
CA LEU A 187 34.47 28.91 17.90
C LEU A 187 35.12 29.66 19.08
N THR A 188 36.45 29.78 19.09
CA THR A 188 37.18 30.53 20.13
C THR A 188 37.27 32.02 19.84
N GLN A 189 37.36 32.41 18.57
CA GLN A 189 37.55 33.81 18.16
C GLN A 189 36.25 34.60 18.04
N SER A 190 35.09 33.95 17.91
CA SER A 190 33.83 34.63 17.61
C SER A 190 32.57 33.85 17.95
N GLU A 191 31.44 34.56 17.95
CA GLU A 191 30.10 33.99 18.11
C GLU A 191 29.26 34.16 16.85
N ILE A 192 29.88 34.04 15.66
CA ILE A 192 29.12 33.93 14.41
C ILE A 192 28.30 32.63 14.41
N PRO A 193 27.13 32.57 13.76
CA PRO A 193 26.41 31.30 13.65
C PRO A 193 27.21 30.23 12.91
N VAL A 194 27.11 28.98 13.40
CA VAL A 194 27.77 27.80 12.82
C VAL A 194 26.75 26.70 12.61
N PHE A 195 26.70 26.14 11.39
CA PHE A 195 25.83 25.02 11.04
C PHE A 195 26.62 23.89 10.35
N GLY A 196 26.51 22.67 10.88
CA GLY A 196 27.15 21.47 10.30
C GLY A 196 26.14 20.42 9.86
N ILE A 197 26.39 19.77 8.71
CA ILE A 197 25.55 18.68 8.16
C ILE A 197 26.37 17.40 8.00
N CYS A 198 25.86 16.25 8.45
CA CYS A 198 26.46 14.93 8.30
C CYS A 198 27.93 14.86 8.79
N LEU A 199 28.92 14.80 7.90
CA LEU A 199 30.33 14.90 8.31
C LEU A 199 30.61 16.24 9.02
N GLY A 200 30.01 17.35 8.57
CA GLY A 200 30.10 18.64 9.25
C GLY A 200 29.54 18.61 10.68
N HIS A 201 28.52 17.80 10.96
CA HIS A 201 28.07 17.55 12.33
C HIS A 201 29.14 16.83 13.15
N GLN A 202 29.77 15.80 12.59
CA GLN A 202 30.83 15.05 13.26
C GLN A 202 32.09 15.91 13.49
N LEU A 203 32.46 16.74 12.52
CA LEU A 203 33.62 17.65 12.61
C LEU A 203 33.38 18.77 13.64
N LEU A 204 32.18 19.36 13.66
CA LEU A 204 31.82 20.34 14.69
C LEU A 204 31.82 19.70 16.08
N SER A 205 31.25 18.50 16.21
CA SER A 205 31.23 17.75 17.48
C SER A 205 32.65 17.43 17.97
N THR A 206 33.53 17.01 17.05
CA THR A 206 34.94 16.76 17.36
C THR A 206 35.68 18.03 17.77
N ALA A 207 35.40 19.16 17.10
CA ALA A 207 35.98 20.46 17.43
C ALA A 207 35.65 20.90 18.86
N VAL A 208 34.47 20.57 19.37
CA VAL A 208 34.06 20.88 20.74
C VAL A 208 34.44 19.81 21.77
N GLY A 209 35.15 18.75 21.34
CA GLY A 209 35.73 17.74 22.23
C GLY A 209 34.99 16.40 22.28
N CYS A 210 33.96 16.19 21.45
CA CYS A 210 33.28 14.91 21.38
C CYS A 210 34.14 13.85 20.68
N LYS A 211 33.91 12.59 21.01
CA LYS A 211 34.42 11.43 20.26
C LYS A 211 33.43 11.02 19.19
N THR A 212 33.96 10.43 18.11
CA THR A 212 33.20 9.77 17.07
C THR A 212 33.56 8.29 17.03
N TYR A 213 32.64 7.45 16.55
CA TYR A 213 32.87 6.02 16.40
C TYR A 213 32.28 5.51 15.10
N LYS A 214 32.88 4.43 14.57
CA LYS A 214 32.36 3.74 13.40
C LYS A 214 31.17 2.88 13.79
N MET A 215 30.04 3.10 13.10
CA MET A 215 28.84 2.30 13.26
C MET A 215 29.04 0.91 12.64
N LYS A 216 28.24 -0.06 13.07
CA LYS A 216 28.31 -1.43 12.54
C LYS A 216 28.16 -1.44 11.02
N TYR A 217 27.02 -0.97 10.51
CA TYR A 217 26.75 -0.85 9.08
C TYR A 217 26.35 0.58 8.65
N GLY A 218 26.11 1.50 9.60
CA GLY A 218 25.76 2.89 9.31
C GLY A 218 24.27 3.09 9.01
N ASN A 219 23.85 4.35 8.94
CA ASN A 219 22.49 4.76 8.60
C ASN A 219 22.49 5.28 7.15
N ARG A 220 21.81 4.54 6.27
CA ARG A 220 21.78 4.79 4.82
C ARG A 220 20.38 4.55 4.25
N GLY A 221 19.64 5.60 4.00
CA GLY A 221 18.26 5.51 3.52
C GLY A 221 17.56 6.87 3.49
N HIS A 222 16.33 6.89 2.98
CA HIS A 222 15.48 8.09 2.91
C HIS A 222 14.33 8.08 3.93
N ASN A 223 14.26 7.04 4.75
CA ASN A 223 13.13 6.71 5.62
C ASN A 223 13.52 6.69 7.10
N LEU A 224 14.59 7.39 7.48
CA LEU A 224 15.15 7.28 8.83
C LEU A 224 14.48 8.27 9.79
N PRO A 225 13.87 7.78 10.89
CA PRO A 225 13.12 8.62 11.81
C PRO A 225 14.01 9.32 12.84
N CYS A 226 13.92 10.65 12.89
CA CYS A 226 14.65 11.48 13.84
C CYS A 226 13.69 12.23 14.77
N VAL A 227 13.79 12.00 16.08
CA VAL A 227 13.02 12.69 17.11
C VAL A 227 13.75 13.95 17.56
N HIS A 228 13.06 15.08 17.52
CA HIS A 228 13.55 16.37 18.02
C HIS A 228 13.29 16.49 19.53
N HIS A 229 14.35 16.65 20.34
CA HIS A 229 14.26 16.67 21.81
C HIS A 229 13.44 17.84 22.36
N GLY A 230 13.46 18.99 21.68
CA GLY A 230 12.76 20.18 22.17
C GLY A 230 11.24 20.14 22.00
N THR A 231 10.72 19.28 21.11
CA THR A 231 9.29 19.22 20.77
C THR A 231 8.67 17.83 20.87
N GLY A 232 9.48 16.77 20.92
CA GLY A 232 9.02 15.38 20.87
C GLY A 232 8.54 14.91 19.49
N ARG A 233 8.60 15.78 18.47
CA ARG A 233 8.18 15.43 17.11
C ARG A 233 9.23 14.60 16.39
N CYS A 234 8.77 13.70 15.53
CA CYS A 234 9.58 12.85 14.69
C CYS A 234 9.45 13.27 13.21
N PHE A 235 10.58 13.24 12.51
CA PHE A 235 10.69 13.64 11.10
C PHE A 235 11.38 12.54 10.30
N MET A 236 10.98 12.36 9.04
CA MET A 236 11.69 11.47 8.12
C MET A 236 12.90 12.19 7.57
N THR A 237 14.03 11.49 7.51
CA THR A 237 15.31 12.07 7.12
C THR A 237 16.04 11.21 6.10
N SER A 238 16.75 11.89 5.21
CA SER A 238 17.73 11.28 4.30
C SER A 238 19.09 11.21 4.98
N GLN A 239 19.68 10.02 5.00
CA GLN A 239 20.93 9.75 5.70
C GLN A 239 21.87 8.89 4.85
N ASN A 240 23.17 9.18 4.95
CA ASN A 240 24.21 8.37 4.34
C ASN A 240 25.53 8.50 5.11
N HIS A 241 25.62 7.94 6.31
CA HIS A 241 26.83 7.99 7.12
C HIS A 241 27.15 6.63 7.77
N GLY A 242 28.46 6.41 8.01
CA GLY A 242 28.98 5.20 8.67
C GLY A 242 29.61 5.46 10.04
N PHE A 243 29.61 6.72 10.50
CA PHE A 243 30.18 7.15 11.76
C PHE A 243 29.15 7.98 12.52
N ALA A 244 29.20 7.95 13.85
CA ALA A 244 28.29 8.72 14.71
C ALA A 244 29.05 9.38 15.86
N VAL A 245 28.43 10.39 16.48
CA VAL A 245 28.96 11.11 17.64
C VAL A 245 28.57 10.40 18.93
N ASP A 246 29.55 10.19 19.83
CA ASP A 246 29.32 9.64 21.17
C ASP A 246 28.83 10.74 22.12
N ILE A 247 27.54 10.72 22.41
CA ILE A 247 26.89 11.75 23.22
C ILE A 247 27.37 11.78 24.67
N ASN A 248 27.98 10.70 25.17
CA ASN A 248 28.55 10.66 26.52
C ASN A 248 29.79 11.56 26.66
N THR A 249 30.33 12.03 25.54
CA THR A 249 31.48 12.95 25.49
C THR A 249 31.07 14.39 25.20
N LEU A 250 29.78 14.67 25.15
CA LEU A 250 29.25 16.00 24.88
C LEU A 250 29.55 16.96 26.05
N PRO A 251 30.13 18.16 25.79
CA PRO A 251 30.38 19.14 26.84
C PRO A 251 29.08 19.68 27.47
N ASN A 252 29.14 20.12 28.74
CA ASN A 252 27.97 20.58 29.50
C ASN A 252 27.18 21.74 28.88
N ASP A 253 27.79 22.55 28.02
CA ASP A 253 27.14 23.70 27.36
C ASP A 253 26.40 23.32 26.07
N TRP A 254 26.44 22.04 25.71
CA TRP A 254 25.81 21.45 24.53
C TRP A 254 24.74 20.44 24.94
N GLU A 255 23.79 20.22 24.04
CA GLU A 255 22.71 19.26 24.22
C GLU A 255 22.45 18.49 22.92
N PRO A 256 21.96 17.24 23.00
CA PRO A 256 21.43 16.55 21.84
C PRO A 256 20.24 17.31 21.26
N LEU A 257 20.22 17.49 19.94
CA LEU A 257 19.14 18.15 19.22
C LEU A 257 18.15 17.14 18.63
N PHE A 258 18.68 16.12 17.93
CA PHE A 258 17.91 15.02 17.37
C PHE A 258 18.50 13.67 17.78
N THR A 259 17.66 12.64 17.82
CA THR A 259 18.05 11.24 18.05
C THR A 259 17.29 10.33 17.11
N ASN A 260 17.96 9.31 16.59
CA ASN A 260 17.36 8.29 15.75
C ASN A 260 16.34 7.47 16.58
N ALA A 261 15.11 7.32 16.09
CA ALA A 261 14.07 6.62 16.82
C ALA A 261 14.28 5.09 16.86
N ASN A 262 15.09 4.54 15.93
CA ASN A 262 15.31 3.10 15.79
C ASN A 262 16.55 2.60 16.55
N ASP A 263 17.69 3.27 16.39
CA ASP A 263 18.97 2.83 16.97
C ASP A 263 19.52 3.75 18.08
N HIS A 264 18.80 4.84 18.39
CA HIS A 264 19.14 5.82 19.42
C HIS A 264 20.48 6.54 19.24
N THR A 265 21.06 6.49 18.04
CA THR A 265 22.28 7.25 17.74
C THR A 265 21.99 8.75 17.67
N ASN A 266 23.03 9.56 17.86
CA ASN A 266 22.89 11.01 17.83
C ASN A 266 22.68 11.50 16.40
N GLU A 267 21.68 12.36 16.21
CA GLU A 267 21.29 12.89 14.90
C GLU A 267 21.49 14.41 14.80
N GLY A 268 22.08 15.02 15.83
CA GLY A 268 22.35 16.44 15.88
C GLY A 268 22.64 16.94 17.29
N ILE A 269 23.32 18.08 17.39
CA ILE A 269 23.63 18.77 18.64
C ILE A 269 23.36 20.26 18.52
N VAL A 270 23.11 20.92 19.65
CA VAL A 270 22.89 22.36 19.73
C VAL A 270 23.56 22.93 20.97
N HIS A 271 24.15 24.12 20.86
CA HIS A 271 24.65 24.83 22.02
C HIS A 271 23.49 25.49 22.77
N LYS A 272 23.52 25.47 24.11
CA LYS A 272 22.47 26.05 24.96
C LYS A 272 22.16 27.54 24.69
N ASN A 273 23.19 28.35 24.42
CA ASN A 273 23.09 29.81 24.31
C ASN A 273 23.69 30.37 23.01
N LYS A 274 24.79 29.78 22.50
CA LYS A 274 25.49 30.28 21.30
C LYS A 274 24.78 29.82 20.02
N PRO A 275 24.94 30.53 18.89
CA PRO A 275 24.23 30.22 17.65
C PRO A 275 24.87 29.06 16.87
N TYR A 276 25.17 27.95 17.55
CA TYR A 276 25.80 26.78 16.98
C TYR A 276 24.89 25.57 17.04
N PHE A 277 24.70 24.90 15.92
CA PHE A 277 23.99 23.63 15.87
C PHE A 277 24.46 22.79 14.69
N SER A 278 24.14 21.50 14.70
CA SER A 278 24.44 20.61 13.59
C SER A 278 23.50 19.42 13.57
N VAL A 279 23.36 18.79 12.41
CA VAL A 279 22.53 17.60 12.19
C VAL A 279 23.29 16.53 11.41
N GLN A 280 23.06 15.27 11.74
CA GLN A 280 23.76 14.13 11.14
C GLN A 280 23.14 13.69 9.81
N PHE A 281 21.85 13.97 9.62
CA PHE A 281 21.11 13.76 8.37
C PHE A 281 21.28 14.92 7.38
N HIS A 282 20.70 14.77 6.18
CA HIS A 282 20.81 15.69 5.05
C HIS A 282 19.51 16.49 4.83
N PRO A 283 19.30 17.65 5.49
CA PRO A 283 18.11 18.48 5.31
C PRO A 283 18.00 19.10 3.91
N GLU A 284 19.07 19.09 3.12
CA GLU A 284 19.06 19.44 1.70
C GLU A 284 18.48 18.33 0.81
N HIS A 285 18.07 17.19 1.37
CA HIS A 285 17.37 16.10 0.66
C HIS A 285 18.11 15.54 -0.56
N THR A 286 17.57 15.62 -1.79
CA THR A 286 18.21 15.19 -3.06
C THR A 286 19.18 13.99 -2.96
N ALA A 287 18.72 12.76 -2.73
CA ALA A 287 17.35 12.28 -2.69
C ALA A 287 16.76 12.23 -1.27
N GLY A 288 15.44 12.08 -1.19
CA GLY A 288 14.70 11.88 0.06
C GLY A 288 13.81 13.07 0.48
N PRO A 289 13.25 13.03 1.70
CA PRO A 289 12.20 13.93 2.15
C PRO A 289 12.68 15.36 2.42
N GLU A 290 11.85 16.35 2.05
CA GLU A 290 12.14 17.79 2.24
C GLU A 290 11.75 18.31 3.65
N ASP A 291 11.39 17.42 4.57
CA ASP A 291 10.70 17.71 5.84
C ASP A 291 11.45 18.66 6.79
N LEU A 292 12.77 18.78 6.65
CA LEU A 292 13.65 19.59 7.52
C LEU A 292 14.49 20.63 6.76
N GLU A 293 14.10 21.02 5.54
CA GLU A 293 14.81 22.09 4.81
C GLU A 293 14.78 23.44 5.58
N LEU A 294 13.80 23.64 6.47
CA LEU A 294 13.70 24.84 7.32
C LEU A 294 14.92 25.08 8.22
N LEU A 295 15.80 24.09 8.41
CA LEU A 295 17.04 24.26 9.17
C LEU A 295 17.97 25.30 8.51
N PHE A 296 17.92 25.45 7.19
CA PHE A 296 18.62 26.52 6.48
C PHE A 296 18.05 27.90 6.83
N ASP A 297 16.73 28.03 6.99
CA ASP A 297 16.08 29.28 7.42
C ASP A 297 16.52 29.68 8.82
N VAL A 298 16.53 28.72 9.76
CA VAL A 298 16.94 28.97 11.16
C VAL A 298 18.39 29.47 11.25
N PHE A 299 19.29 28.86 10.47
CA PHE A 299 20.67 29.32 10.42
C PHE A 299 20.80 30.75 9.86
N LEU A 300 20.12 31.04 8.74
CA LEU A 300 20.18 32.37 8.13
C LEU A 300 19.53 33.45 9.01
N ASP A 301 18.44 33.12 9.71
CA ASP A 301 17.81 34.01 10.70
C ASP A 301 18.81 34.37 11.81
N ALA A 302 19.56 33.39 12.32
CA ALA A 302 20.61 33.61 13.31
C ALA A 302 21.68 34.58 12.79
N VAL A 303 22.11 34.41 11.53
CA VAL A 303 23.12 35.28 10.92
C VAL A 303 22.59 36.71 10.76
N LYS A 304 21.37 36.85 10.23
CA LYS A 304 20.76 38.16 9.98
C LYS A 304 20.54 38.94 11.27
N GLY A 305 19.96 38.34 12.31
CA GLY A 305 19.71 39.09 13.54
C GLY A 305 20.98 39.45 14.32
N ARG A 306 22.07 38.67 14.19
CA ARG A 306 23.41 39.10 14.66
C ARG A 306 23.88 40.36 13.92
N LEU A 307 23.77 40.39 12.59
CA LEU A 307 24.16 41.56 11.78
C LEU A 307 23.32 42.80 12.10
N GLU A 308 22.04 42.61 12.40
CA GLU A 308 21.11 43.69 12.75
C GLU A 308 21.22 44.16 14.20
N GLY A 309 22.02 43.51 15.04
CA GLY A 309 22.20 43.86 16.46
C GLY A 309 20.92 43.68 17.30
N LYS A 310 19.98 42.83 16.86
CA LYS A 310 18.73 42.54 17.59
C LYS A 310 19.01 41.56 18.73
N GLU A 311 18.32 41.72 19.87
CA GLU A 311 18.24 40.65 20.88
C GLU A 311 17.63 39.41 20.22
N GLN A 312 18.46 38.38 20.00
CA GLN A 312 18.02 37.16 19.35
C GLN A 312 17.56 36.14 20.38
N ILE A 313 16.41 35.53 20.09
CA ILE A 313 16.09 34.20 20.62
C ILE A 313 17.25 33.25 20.27
N SER A 314 17.65 32.40 21.21
CA SER A 314 18.71 31.42 20.93
C SER A 314 18.31 30.51 19.76
N VAL A 315 19.30 29.99 19.02
CA VAL A 315 19.02 29.05 17.90
C VAL A 315 18.19 27.86 18.39
N LYS A 316 18.48 27.33 19.59
CA LYS A 316 17.66 26.31 20.25
C LYS A 316 16.19 26.72 20.35
N GLN A 317 15.92 27.92 20.85
CA GLN A 317 14.54 28.40 21.00
C GLN A 317 13.88 28.65 19.64
N ASN A 318 14.62 29.15 18.63
CA ASN A 318 14.09 29.31 17.27
C ASN A 318 13.72 27.96 16.66
N LEU A 319 14.57 26.93 16.80
CA LEU A 319 14.27 25.55 16.36
C LEU A 319 13.00 25.03 17.03
N ILE A 320 12.88 25.19 18.35
CA ILE A 320 11.66 24.81 19.09
C ILE A 320 10.45 25.55 18.53
N ASN A 321 10.51 26.88 18.37
CA ASN A 321 9.39 27.67 17.89
C ASN A 321 8.95 27.30 16.47
N ARG A 322 9.89 26.92 15.58
CA ARG A 322 9.60 26.51 14.20
C ARG A 322 9.05 25.10 14.10
N LEU A 323 9.48 24.20 15.00
CA LEU A 323 9.11 22.78 14.97
C LEU A 323 7.94 22.45 15.89
N VAL A 324 7.63 23.28 16.90
CA VAL A 324 6.58 22.99 17.87
C VAL A 324 5.22 22.95 17.18
N TYR A 325 4.43 21.95 17.56
CA TYR A 325 3.03 21.86 17.20
C TYR A 325 2.21 21.80 18.47
N THR A 326 1.16 22.61 18.55
CA THR A 326 0.18 22.54 19.64
C THR A 326 -1.07 21.86 19.10
N PRO A 327 -1.38 20.62 19.53
CA PRO A 327 -2.58 19.92 19.11
C PRO A 327 -3.84 20.73 19.44
N LYS A 328 -4.83 20.71 18.54
CA LYS A 328 -6.12 21.32 18.82
C LYS A 328 -6.81 20.55 19.97
N SER A 329 -7.42 21.27 20.91
CA SER A 329 -7.99 20.70 22.14
C SER A 329 -9.12 19.68 21.91
N ASP A 330 -9.78 19.75 20.75
CA ASP A 330 -10.84 18.84 20.33
C ASP A 330 -10.31 17.52 19.73
N VAL A 331 -9.04 17.47 19.34
CA VAL A 331 -8.38 16.28 18.77
C VAL A 331 -7.78 15.41 19.87
N ILE A 332 -7.19 16.03 20.90
CA ILE A 332 -6.62 15.29 22.03
C ILE A 332 -7.73 14.76 22.93
N LEU A 333 -7.64 13.47 23.26
CA LEU A 333 -8.54 12.86 24.23
C LEU A 333 -8.07 13.17 25.66
N PRO A 334 -8.79 14.00 26.45
CA PRO A 334 -8.38 14.30 27.82
C PRO A 334 -8.46 13.07 28.74
N LYS A 335 -9.31 12.09 28.37
CA LYS A 335 -9.43 10.80 29.02
C LYS A 335 -9.69 9.75 27.95
N ARG A 336 -8.93 8.65 27.99
CA ARG A 336 -9.15 7.50 27.11
C ARG A 336 -10.56 6.91 27.33
N PRO A 337 -11.27 6.50 26.26
CA PRO A 337 -12.61 5.93 26.37
C PRO A 337 -12.54 4.56 27.08
N GLY A 338 -13.54 4.26 27.91
CA GLY A 338 -13.68 2.92 28.50
C GLY A 338 -14.37 1.93 27.55
N LYS A 339 -15.22 2.44 26.66
CA LYS A 339 -15.95 1.66 25.65
C LYS A 339 -16.05 2.41 24.33
N VAL A 340 -15.77 1.72 23.23
CA VAL A 340 -15.77 2.26 21.87
C VAL A 340 -16.75 1.49 20.98
N LEU A 341 -17.55 2.25 20.23
CA LEU A 341 -18.41 1.74 19.17
C LEU A 341 -17.67 1.75 17.82
N ILE A 342 -17.73 0.65 17.08
CA ILE A 342 -17.18 0.50 15.74
C ILE A 342 -18.34 0.21 14.79
N LEU A 343 -18.44 0.99 13.71
CA LEU A 343 -19.39 0.73 12.63
C LEU A 343 -18.68 -0.06 11.53
N GLY A 344 -19.16 -1.27 11.25
CA GLY A 344 -18.65 -2.10 10.14
C GLY A 344 -19.13 -1.62 8.78
N SER A 345 -18.83 -2.38 7.71
CA SER A 345 -19.16 -2.01 6.33
C SER A 345 -20.59 -2.31 5.88
N GLY A 346 -21.29 -3.21 6.57
CA GLY A 346 -22.53 -3.79 6.05
C GLY A 346 -22.26 -4.94 5.07
N GLY A 347 -23.21 -5.22 4.19
CA GLY A 347 -23.06 -6.25 3.15
C GLY A 347 -22.04 -5.85 2.09
N LEU A 348 -21.30 -6.84 1.55
CA LEU A 348 -20.31 -6.58 0.49
C LEU A 348 -21.00 -6.19 -0.82
N SER A 349 -20.50 -5.11 -1.43
CA SER A 349 -20.93 -4.62 -2.73
C SER A 349 -19.73 -4.18 -3.57
N ILE A 350 -19.90 -4.05 -4.88
CA ILE A 350 -18.82 -3.53 -5.74
C ILE A 350 -18.35 -2.16 -5.21
N GLY A 351 -17.05 -2.02 -4.99
CA GLY A 351 -16.42 -0.83 -4.39
C GLY A 351 -16.39 -0.77 -2.85
N GLN A 352 -17.03 -1.72 -2.15
CA GLN A 352 -16.92 -1.90 -0.70
C GLN A 352 -16.94 -3.40 -0.35
N ALA A 353 -15.76 -4.01 -0.27
CA ALA A 353 -15.60 -5.45 -0.18
C ALA A 353 -15.00 -5.90 1.18
N GLY A 354 -14.06 -6.85 1.16
CA GLY A 354 -13.50 -7.46 2.37
C GLY A 354 -12.52 -6.58 3.15
N GLU A 355 -12.01 -5.51 2.54
CA GLU A 355 -11.01 -4.61 3.12
C GLU A 355 -11.42 -4.04 4.49
N PHE A 356 -12.72 -3.87 4.70
CA PHE A 356 -13.29 -3.36 5.96
C PHE A 356 -13.48 -4.44 7.03
N ASP A 357 -13.52 -5.72 6.63
CA ASP A 357 -13.46 -6.83 7.58
C ASP A 357 -12.06 -6.93 8.21
N TYR A 358 -11.02 -6.85 7.38
CA TYR A 358 -9.64 -6.72 7.82
C TYR A 358 -9.42 -5.47 8.68
N SER A 359 -9.82 -4.29 8.18
CA SER A 359 -9.64 -3.02 8.88
C SER A 359 -10.34 -2.98 10.24
N GLY A 360 -11.61 -3.39 10.29
CA GLY A 360 -12.37 -3.46 11.54
C GLY A 360 -11.77 -4.45 12.55
N SER A 361 -11.27 -5.59 12.07
CA SER A 361 -10.60 -6.59 12.91
C SER A 361 -9.30 -6.05 13.54
N GLN A 362 -8.49 -5.31 12.77
CA GLN A 362 -7.28 -4.65 13.28
C GLN A 362 -7.60 -3.57 14.32
N ALA A 363 -8.67 -2.79 14.11
CA ALA A 363 -9.11 -1.79 15.07
C ALA A 363 -9.51 -2.42 16.41
N ILE A 364 -10.27 -3.53 16.36
CA ILE A 364 -10.66 -4.28 17.56
C ILE A 364 -9.42 -4.80 18.30
N LYS A 365 -8.42 -5.34 17.59
CA LYS A 365 -7.15 -5.79 18.17
C LYS A 365 -6.43 -4.65 18.89
N ALA A 366 -6.25 -3.51 18.22
CA ALA A 366 -5.57 -2.33 18.79
C ALA A 366 -6.25 -1.82 20.07
N LEU A 367 -7.59 -1.75 20.08
CA LEU A 367 -8.39 -1.31 21.23
C LEU A 367 -8.31 -2.29 22.41
N LYS A 368 -8.30 -3.60 22.12
CA LYS A 368 -8.19 -4.64 23.16
C LYS A 368 -6.86 -4.61 23.90
N GLU A 369 -5.76 -4.39 23.19
CA GLU A 369 -4.44 -4.23 23.80
C GLU A 369 -4.39 -3.02 24.76
N GLU A 370 -5.15 -1.96 24.45
CA GLU A 370 -5.31 -0.80 25.33
C GLU A 370 -6.39 -1.01 26.42
N LYS A 371 -6.93 -2.23 26.55
CA LYS A 371 -7.96 -2.63 27.52
C LYS A 371 -9.27 -1.84 27.40
N ILE A 372 -9.64 -1.49 26.17
CA ILE A 372 -10.88 -0.77 25.86
C ILE A 372 -11.97 -1.76 25.44
N GLN A 373 -13.18 -1.62 25.99
CA GLN A 373 -14.31 -2.45 25.59
C GLN A 373 -14.80 -2.07 24.18
N THR A 374 -15.08 -3.08 23.37
CA THR A 374 -15.44 -2.93 21.95
C THR A 374 -16.88 -3.37 21.69
N VAL A 375 -17.65 -2.49 21.05
CA VAL A 375 -18.99 -2.79 20.53
C VAL A 375 -18.95 -2.64 19.02
N LEU A 376 -19.31 -3.69 18.29
CA LEU A 376 -19.36 -3.70 16.83
C LEU A 376 -20.81 -3.75 16.35
N ILE A 377 -21.18 -2.91 15.39
CA ILE A 377 -22.41 -3.08 14.61
C ILE A 377 -22.00 -3.47 13.18
N ASN A 378 -22.37 -4.68 12.76
CA ASN A 378 -22.22 -5.11 11.38
C ASN A 378 -23.26 -6.19 11.04
N PRO A 379 -24.18 -5.96 10.10
CA PRO A 379 -25.16 -6.97 9.68
C PRO A 379 -24.57 -8.06 8.79
N ASN A 380 -23.34 -7.92 8.29
CA ASN A 380 -22.70 -8.97 7.51
C ASN A 380 -22.19 -10.11 8.40
N ILE A 381 -22.97 -11.17 8.43
CA ILE A 381 -22.76 -12.38 9.23
C ILE A 381 -21.56 -13.21 8.76
N ALA A 382 -21.07 -13.02 7.54
CA ALA A 382 -19.97 -13.77 6.99
C ALA A 382 -18.59 -13.24 7.41
N THR A 383 -18.53 -12.08 8.05
CA THR A 383 -17.26 -11.42 8.36
C THR A 383 -16.51 -12.06 9.54
N VAL A 384 -15.18 -12.04 9.49
CA VAL A 384 -14.28 -12.43 10.58
C VAL A 384 -14.43 -11.49 11.76
N GLN A 385 -14.65 -10.19 11.53
CA GLN A 385 -14.82 -9.19 12.57
C GLN A 385 -16.00 -9.48 13.51
N THR A 386 -17.02 -10.18 13.03
CA THR A 386 -18.20 -10.58 13.80
C THR A 386 -18.06 -11.96 14.46
N SER A 387 -16.87 -12.54 14.46
CA SER A 387 -16.59 -13.81 15.14
C SER A 387 -16.67 -13.67 16.65
N LYS A 388 -17.16 -14.72 17.31
CA LYS A 388 -17.26 -14.76 18.78
C LYS A 388 -15.87 -14.56 19.40
N GLY A 389 -15.80 -13.67 20.39
CA GLY A 389 -14.56 -13.39 21.12
C GLY A 389 -13.65 -12.35 20.46
N LEU A 390 -13.91 -11.91 19.22
CA LEU A 390 -13.11 -10.85 18.61
C LEU A 390 -13.49 -9.48 19.17
N ALA A 391 -14.75 -9.02 19.03
CA ALA A 391 -15.28 -7.88 19.79
C ALA A 391 -15.96 -8.36 21.09
N ASP A 392 -16.10 -7.47 22.08
CA ASP A 392 -16.78 -7.81 23.34
C ASP A 392 -18.29 -7.98 23.15
N LYS A 393 -18.89 -7.16 22.27
CA LYS A 393 -20.29 -7.28 21.84
C LYS A 393 -20.43 -7.02 20.35
N VAL A 394 -21.27 -7.83 19.70
CA VAL A 394 -21.57 -7.72 18.25
C VAL A 394 -23.08 -7.60 18.05
N TYR A 395 -23.49 -6.62 17.26
CA TYR A 395 -24.86 -6.38 16.83
C TYR A 395 -25.01 -6.60 15.33
N PHE A 396 -25.83 -7.60 14.97
CA PHE A 396 -26.24 -7.85 13.58
C PHE A 396 -27.49 -7.02 13.28
N LEU A 397 -27.30 -5.72 13.08
CA LEU A 397 -28.35 -4.73 12.86
C LEU A 397 -28.05 -3.85 11.64
N PRO A 398 -29.08 -3.27 11.00
CA PRO A 398 -28.88 -2.28 9.94
C PRO A 398 -28.03 -1.11 10.41
N LEU A 399 -27.14 -0.62 9.53
CA LEU A 399 -26.35 0.58 9.75
C LEU A 399 -27.16 1.83 9.38
N THR A 400 -28.25 2.07 10.11
CA THR A 400 -29.07 3.28 9.97
C THR A 400 -29.00 4.13 11.25
N PRO A 401 -29.18 5.46 11.17
CA PRO A 401 -29.13 6.32 12.35
C PRO A 401 -30.03 5.85 13.50
N GLU A 402 -31.21 5.31 13.20
CA GLU A 402 -32.17 4.85 14.21
C GLU A 402 -31.65 3.65 15.00
N TYR A 403 -31.12 2.63 14.32
CA TYR A 403 -30.58 1.44 14.99
C TYR A 403 -29.26 1.74 15.72
N VAL A 404 -28.40 2.58 15.12
CA VAL A 404 -27.15 2.98 15.77
C VAL A 404 -27.42 3.82 17.03
N GLU A 405 -28.41 4.74 17.00
CA GLU A 405 -28.82 5.47 18.21
C GLU A 405 -29.31 4.50 19.31
N GLN A 406 -30.08 3.47 18.96
CA GLN A 406 -30.54 2.47 19.94
C GLN A 406 -29.39 1.74 20.61
N VAL A 407 -28.37 1.34 19.85
CA VAL A 407 -27.15 0.71 20.40
C VAL A 407 -26.37 1.70 21.26
N ILE A 408 -26.22 2.95 20.84
CA ILE A 408 -25.59 4.00 21.66
C ILE A 408 -26.33 4.18 22.99
N LYS A 409 -27.67 4.20 22.96
CA LYS A 409 -28.52 4.33 24.14
C LYS A 409 -28.38 3.15 25.10
N ALA A 410 -28.25 1.93 24.57
CA ALA A 410 -28.11 0.70 25.35
C ALA A 410 -26.70 0.50 25.91
N GLU A 411 -25.67 0.68 25.08
CA GLU A 411 -24.29 0.37 25.44
C GLU A 411 -23.53 1.54 26.06
N ARG A 412 -23.98 2.79 25.85
CA ARG A 412 -23.35 4.02 26.34
C ARG A 412 -21.84 4.08 26.07
N PRO A 413 -21.40 3.93 24.80
CA PRO A 413 -19.99 4.08 24.44
C PRO A 413 -19.53 5.53 24.70
N ASN A 414 -18.24 5.71 24.99
CA ASN A 414 -17.63 7.04 25.18
C ASN A 414 -16.86 7.49 23.94
N GLY A 415 -16.55 6.55 23.02
CA GLY A 415 -15.90 6.82 21.74
C GLY A 415 -16.59 6.10 20.59
N VAL A 416 -16.44 6.61 19.37
CA VAL A 416 -16.88 5.96 18.13
C VAL A 416 -15.81 6.06 17.04
N LEU A 417 -15.64 4.97 16.28
CA LEU A 417 -14.81 4.89 15.08
C LEU A 417 -15.68 4.83 13.83
N LEU A 418 -15.49 5.80 12.93
CA LEU A 418 -16.29 5.95 11.69
C LEU A 418 -15.50 5.61 10.43
N THR A 419 -14.17 5.65 10.48
CA THR A 419 -13.26 5.54 9.32
C THR A 419 -12.84 4.11 8.96
N PHE A 420 -13.46 3.10 9.57
CA PHE A 420 -13.10 1.68 9.43
C PHE A 420 -14.15 0.83 8.68
N GLY A 421 -15.34 1.39 8.41
CA GLY A 421 -16.47 0.67 7.80
C GLY A 421 -16.86 1.20 6.42
N GLY A 422 -15.95 1.85 5.71
CA GLY A 422 -16.21 2.41 4.38
C GLY A 422 -17.30 3.48 4.36
N GLN A 423 -17.89 3.71 3.19
CA GLN A 423 -18.85 4.79 2.96
C GLN A 423 -20.14 4.63 3.79
N THR A 424 -20.61 3.40 4.00
CA THR A 424 -21.84 3.12 4.76
C THR A 424 -21.72 3.61 6.21
N ALA A 425 -20.62 3.27 6.88
CA ALA A 425 -20.33 3.71 8.23
C ALA A 425 -20.15 5.23 8.30
N LEU A 426 -19.41 5.79 7.34
CA LEU A 426 -19.09 7.22 7.28
C LEU A 426 -20.36 8.07 7.12
N ASN A 427 -21.22 7.74 6.14
CA ASN A 427 -22.48 8.43 5.91
C ASN A 427 -23.41 8.34 7.12
N CYS A 428 -23.51 7.16 7.74
CA CYS A 428 -24.31 6.97 8.95
C CYS A 428 -23.78 7.85 10.10
N GLY A 429 -22.46 7.92 10.26
CA GLY A 429 -21.80 8.79 11.24
C GLY A 429 -22.09 10.27 11.03
N VAL A 430 -22.00 10.76 9.78
CA VAL A 430 -22.31 12.16 9.43
C VAL A 430 -23.76 12.50 9.75
N GLU A 431 -24.72 11.62 9.43
CA GLU A 431 -26.13 11.86 9.74
C GLU A 431 -26.42 11.84 11.26
N LEU A 432 -25.75 10.96 12.01
CA LEU A 432 -25.86 10.93 13.48
C LEU A 432 -25.33 12.22 14.14
N ASP A 433 -24.24 12.77 13.61
CA ASP A 433 -23.67 14.03 14.09
C ASP A 433 -24.57 15.23 13.76
N ARG A 434 -25.06 15.31 12.51
CA ARG A 434 -26.04 16.32 12.07
C ARG A 434 -27.31 16.29 12.93
N ALA A 435 -27.77 15.10 13.32
CA ALA A 435 -28.91 14.92 14.21
C ALA A 435 -28.59 15.22 15.70
N GLY A 436 -27.35 15.58 16.03
CA GLY A 436 -26.90 15.90 17.39
C GLY A 436 -26.82 14.69 18.34
N ILE A 437 -26.81 13.46 17.80
CA ILE A 437 -26.87 12.23 18.60
C ILE A 437 -25.58 12.01 19.39
N PHE A 438 -24.42 12.21 18.78
CA PHE A 438 -23.14 12.06 19.50
C PHE A 438 -23.02 13.05 20.67
N ALA A 439 -23.41 14.30 20.46
CA ALA A 439 -23.45 15.31 21.52
C ALA A 439 -24.46 14.93 22.63
N LYS A 440 -25.68 14.52 22.27
CA LYS A 440 -26.74 14.08 23.19
C LYS A 440 -26.29 12.96 24.13
N TYR A 441 -25.53 11.99 23.63
CA TYR A 441 -25.06 10.84 24.40
C TYR A 441 -23.61 10.94 24.88
N LYS A 442 -22.93 12.08 24.64
CA LYS A 442 -21.52 12.33 24.97
C LYS A 442 -20.57 11.28 24.38
N VAL A 443 -20.82 10.88 23.14
CA VAL A 443 -19.95 9.98 22.37
C VAL A 443 -18.94 10.84 21.62
N LYS A 444 -17.64 10.60 21.82
CA LYS A 444 -16.58 11.31 21.11
C LYS A 444 -16.24 10.59 19.80
N ILE A 445 -16.23 11.31 18.68
CA ILE A 445 -15.66 10.82 17.43
C ILE A 445 -14.14 10.79 17.60
N MET A 446 -13.53 9.63 17.36
CA MET A 446 -12.09 9.43 17.55
C MET A 446 -11.35 9.38 16.20
N GLY A 447 -10.08 9.79 16.21
CA GLY A 447 -9.28 9.92 14.99
C GLY A 447 -9.67 11.17 14.20
N THR A 448 -9.82 11.04 12.90
CA THR A 448 -10.14 12.14 11.98
C THR A 448 -11.41 12.88 12.41
N PRO A 449 -11.36 14.21 12.59
CA PRO A 449 -12.53 15.01 12.89
C PRO A 449 -13.61 14.86 11.81
N ILE A 450 -14.88 14.84 12.21
CA ILE A 450 -15.99 14.68 11.26
C ILE A 450 -16.06 15.83 10.23
N GLN A 451 -15.65 17.03 10.64
CA GLN A 451 -15.56 18.17 9.74
C GLN A 451 -14.55 17.91 8.61
N SER A 452 -13.38 17.35 8.92
CA SER A 452 -12.39 16.95 7.92
C SER A 452 -12.95 15.93 6.94
N ILE A 453 -13.72 14.95 7.44
CA ILE A 453 -14.40 13.95 6.61
C ILE A 453 -15.38 14.62 5.64
N ILE A 454 -16.22 15.54 6.13
CA ILE A 454 -17.19 16.27 5.30
C ILE A 454 -16.48 17.11 4.24
N GLU A 455 -15.39 17.80 4.61
CA GLU A 455 -14.62 18.65 3.72
C GLU A 455 -13.91 17.87 2.60
N THR A 456 -13.50 16.62 2.85
CA THR A 456 -12.86 15.77 1.82
C THR A 456 -13.86 15.06 0.90
N GLU A 457 -15.09 14.81 1.36
CA GLU A 457 -16.13 14.13 0.59
C GLU A 457 -16.90 15.09 -0.35
N ASP A 458 -17.04 16.37 0.03
CA ASP A 458 -17.65 17.38 -0.84
C ASP A 458 -16.61 18.01 -1.78
N ARG A 459 -16.75 17.77 -3.09
CA ARG A 459 -15.78 18.23 -4.10
C ARG A 459 -15.55 19.74 -4.12
N LYS A 460 -16.59 20.54 -3.87
CA LYS A 460 -16.47 22.00 -3.92
C LYS A 460 -15.69 22.48 -2.70
N ILE A 461 -16.07 22.00 -1.51
CA ILE A 461 -15.37 22.34 -0.28
C ILE A 461 -13.91 21.85 -0.36
N PHE A 462 -13.69 20.63 -0.84
CA PHE A 462 -12.36 20.08 -1.06
C PHE A 462 -11.49 20.99 -1.94
N ALA A 463 -12.00 21.42 -3.09
CA ALA A 463 -11.31 22.33 -4.00
C ALA A 463 -10.95 23.67 -3.34
N GLU A 464 -11.89 24.27 -2.61
CA GLU A 464 -11.69 25.52 -1.87
C GLU A 464 -10.60 25.35 -0.79
N ARG A 465 -10.68 24.28 0.02
CA ARG A 465 -9.71 23.99 1.09
C ARG A 465 -8.30 23.74 0.53
N VAL A 466 -8.17 23.02 -0.58
CA VAL A 466 -6.89 22.78 -1.26
C VAL A 466 -6.31 24.08 -1.84
N ALA A 467 -7.14 24.96 -2.40
CA ALA A 467 -6.70 26.24 -2.93
C ALA A 467 -6.12 27.19 -1.86
N GLU A 468 -6.61 27.13 -0.61
CA GLU A 468 -6.09 27.94 0.50
C GLU A 468 -4.59 27.74 0.77
N ILE A 469 -4.06 26.55 0.44
CA ILE A 469 -2.64 26.23 0.61
C ILE A 469 -1.85 26.33 -0.70
N GLY A 470 -2.45 26.90 -1.75
CA GLY A 470 -1.83 27.12 -3.06
C GLY A 470 -1.70 25.86 -3.91
N GLU A 471 -2.38 24.77 -3.55
CA GLU A 471 -2.42 23.53 -4.32
C GLU A 471 -3.59 23.53 -5.31
N LYS A 472 -3.55 22.62 -6.29
CA LYS A 472 -4.52 22.57 -7.38
C LYS A 472 -5.25 21.23 -7.42
N VAL A 473 -6.58 21.30 -7.46
CA VAL A 473 -7.42 20.17 -7.85
C VAL A 473 -7.66 20.19 -9.35
N ALA A 474 -8.03 19.05 -9.92
CA ALA A 474 -8.45 18.98 -11.32
C ALA A 474 -9.55 20.04 -11.60
N PRO A 475 -9.39 20.93 -12.60
CA PRO A 475 -10.36 21.97 -12.89
C PRO A 475 -11.72 21.37 -13.23
N SER A 476 -12.77 21.87 -12.56
CA SER A 476 -14.13 21.37 -12.75
C SER A 476 -15.19 22.46 -12.51
N GLU A 477 -16.32 22.32 -13.18
CA GLU A 477 -17.49 23.21 -13.05
C GLU A 477 -18.77 22.39 -12.88
N ALA A 478 -19.60 22.76 -11.90
CA ALA A 478 -20.91 22.17 -11.72
C ALA A 478 -21.94 22.96 -12.55
N VAL A 479 -22.68 22.24 -13.38
CA VAL A 479 -23.63 22.79 -14.37
C VAL A 479 -24.99 22.13 -14.23
N TYR A 480 -26.05 22.85 -14.54
CA TYR A 480 -27.44 22.42 -14.37
C TYR A 480 -28.22 22.36 -15.68
N SER A 481 -27.59 22.75 -16.79
CA SER A 481 -28.18 22.73 -18.11
C SER A 481 -27.15 22.33 -19.17
N VAL A 482 -27.63 21.89 -20.34
CA VAL A 482 -26.75 21.59 -21.48
C VAL A 482 -26.00 22.84 -21.94
N ALA A 483 -26.60 24.03 -21.84
CA ALA A 483 -25.94 25.29 -22.22
C ALA A 483 -24.76 25.60 -21.30
N GLU A 484 -24.97 25.53 -19.98
CA GLU A 484 -23.90 25.69 -18.99
C GLU A 484 -22.80 24.65 -19.16
N ALA A 485 -23.14 23.40 -19.51
CA ALA A 485 -22.14 22.36 -19.79
C ALA A 485 -21.21 22.73 -20.95
N LEU A 486 -21.76 23.32 -22.03
CA LEU A 486 -20.98 23.74 -23.18
C LEU A 486 -20.10 24.96 -22.86
N GLU A 487 -20.62 25.92 -22.09
CA GLU A 487 -19.87 27.09 -21.62
C GLU A 487 -18.71 26.69 -20.70
N ALA A 488 -18.97 25.80 -19.73
CA ALA A 488 -17.95 25.22 -18.87
C ALA A 488 -16.84 24.53 -19.68
N ALA A 489 -17.21 23.79 -20.74
CA ALA A 489 -16.22 23.12 -21.58
C ALA A 489 -15.42 24.08 -22.48
N GLU A 490 -15.97 25.23 -22.87
CA GLU A 490 -15.20 26.30 -23.53
C GLU A 490 -14.17 26.91 -22.57
N ASN A 491 -14.53 27.09 -21.29
CA ASN A 491 -13.62 27.60 -20.26
C ASN A 491 -12.52 26.60 -19.90
N LEU A 492 -12.90 25.33 -19.70
CA LEU A 492 -11.99 24.26 -19.28
C LEU A 492 -11.10 23.74 -20.43
N GLY A 493 -11.57 23.88 -21.67
CA GLY A 493 -10.94 23.37 -22.88
C GLY A 493 -11.22 21.88 -23.09
N TYR A 494 -11.50 21.50 -24.34
CA TYR A 494 -11.66 20.09 -24.73
C TYR A 494 -10.31 19.35 -24.79
N PRO A 495 -10.27 18.03 -24.52
CA PRO A 495 -11.41 17.19 -24.11
C PRO A 495 -11.85 17.46 -22.66
N VAL A 496 -13.13 17.22 -22.37
CA VAL A 496 -13.72 17.30 -21.03
C VAL A 496 -14.39 15.98 -20.63
N MET A 497 -14.54 15.76 -19.34
CA MET A 497 -15.32 14.65 -18.78
C MET A 497 -16.61 15.20 -18.17
N ALA A 498 -17.75 14.69 -18.60
CA ALA A 498 -19.05 14.96 -17.99
C ALA A 498 -19.37 13.87 -16.97
N ARG A 499 -19.86 14.22 -15.77
CA ARG A 499 -20.26 13.28 -14.70
C ARG A 499 -21.56 13.72 -14.03
N ALA A 500 -22.53 12.83 -13.89
CA ALA A 500 -23.73 13.15 -13.13
C ALA A 500 -23.42 13.28 -11.62
N ALA A 501 -23.84 14.37 -10.99
CA ALA A 501 -23.66 14.56 -9.55
C ALA A 501 -24.48 13.56 -8.71
N PHE A 502 -24.04 13.31 -7.47
CA PHE A 502 -24.65 12.34 -6.53
C PHE A 502 -24.81 10.91 -7.07
N SER A 503 -24.09 10.56 -8.14
CA SER A 503 -24.00 9.21 -8.65
C SER A 503 -22.73 8.53 -8.14
N LEU A 504 -22.88 7.37 -7.50
CA LEU A 504 -21.75 6.54 -7.08
C LEU A 504 -21.21 5.77 -8.30
N GLY A 505 -19.91 5.84 -8.52
CA GLY A 505 -19.25 5.10 -9.60
C GLY A 505 -19.67 5.55 -11.01
N GLY A 506 -19.69 6.85 -11.30
CA GLY A 506 -19.67 7.34 -12.70
C GLY A 506 -20.90 7.02 -13.56
N LEU A 507 -22.06 6.72 -12.98
CA LEU A 507 -23.29 6.51 -13.76
C LEU A 507 -23.64 7.77 -14.56
N GLY A 508 -23.75 7.65 -15.90
CA GLY A 508 -23.98 8.80 -16.77
C GLY A 508 -22.75 9.68 -17.00
N SER A 509 -21.55 9.17 -16.70
CA SER A 509 -20.29 9.85 -17.05
C SER A 509 -19.78 9.49 -18.44
N GLY A 510 -19.06 10.40 -19.07
CA GLY A 510 -18.43 10.17 -20.37
C GLY A 510 -17.47 11.28 -20.75
N PHE A 511 -16.56 10.98 -21.69
CA PHE A 511 -15.63 11.96 -22.23
C PHE A 511 -16.21 12.58 -23.51
N ALA A 512 -16.03 13.88 -23.66
CA ALA A 512 -16.32 14.61 -24.87
C ALA A 512 -15.05 15.28 -25.39
N ASN A 513 -14.70 15.02 -26.64
CA ASN A 513 -13.58 15.67 -27.32
C ASN A 513 -14.00 16.95 -28.05
N ASN A 514 -15.30 17.19 -28.17
CA ASN A 514 -15.88 18.33 -28.85
C ASN A 514 -17.30 18.63 -28.33
N GLN A 515 -17.84 19.75 -28.79
CA GLN A 515 -19.14 20.28 -28.38
C GLN A 515 -20.32 19.34 -28.66
N GLU A 516 -20.31 18.62 -29.79
CA GLU A 516 -21.41 17.73 -30.16
C GLU A 516 -21.44 16.48 -29.26
N GLU A 517 -20.28 15.89 -28.99
CA GLU A 517 -20.16 14.77 -28.02
C GLU A 517 -20.67 15.18 -26.63
N LEU A 518 -20.26 16.36 -26.14
CA LEU A 518 -20.68 16.84 -24.83
C LEU A 518 -22.18 17.08 -24.75
N LYS A 519 -22.77 17.62 -25.81
CA LYS A 519 -24.22 17.88 -25.88
C LYS A 519 -25.04 16.59 -25.79
N ILE A 520 -24.56 15.50 -26.39
CA ILE A 520 -25.19 14.17 -26.30
C ILE A 520 -25.09 13.65 -24.87
N LEU A 521 -23.89 13.69 -24.28
CA LEU A 521 -23.63 13.22 -22.92
C LEU A 521 -24.43 14.01 -21.88
N ALA A 522 -24.41 15.35 -21.96
CA ALA A 522 -25.11 16.22 -21.02
C ALA A 522 -26.63 15.99 -21.07
N LYS A 523 -27.21 15.78 -22.26
CA LYS A 523 -28.65 15.44 -22.39
C LYS A 523 -28.99 14.11 -21.73
N GLN A 524 -28.15 13.09 -21.92
CA GLN A 524 -28.37 11.79 -21.30
C GLN A 524 -28.23 11.86 -19.79
N ALA A 525 -27.19 12.53 -19.29
CA ALA A 525 -26.91 12.63 -17.87
C ALA A 525 -27.95 13.49 -17.12
N LEU A 526 -28.35 14.64 -17.69
CA LEU A 526 -29.36 15.52 -17.09
C LEU A 526 -30.78 14.93 -17.12
N ALA A 527 -31.03 13.87 -17.91
CA ALA A 527 -32.29 13.12 -17.83
C ALA A 527 -32.40 12.28 -16.55
N HIS A 528 -31.27 12.01 -15.89
CA HIS A 528 -31.18 11.15 -14.70
C HIS A 528 -30.64 11.87 -13.46
N SER A 529 -30.09 13.08 -13.60
CA SER A 529 -29.59 13.91 -12.50
C SER A 529 -29.94 15.38 -12.74
N ASN A 530 -30.20 16.12 -11.66
CA ASN A 530 -30.47 17.56 -11.74
C ASN A 530 -29.17 18.40 -11.86
N GLN A 531 -28.00 17.77 -11.73
CA GLN A 531 -26.70 18.44 -11.78
C GLN A 531 -25.68 17.53 -12.50
N LEU A 532 -24.85 18.17 -13.32
CA LEU A 532 -23.73 17.58 -14.05
C LEU A 532 -22.45 18.30 -13.63
N ILE A 533 -21.33 17.59 -13.59
CA ILE A 533 -19.99 18.14 -13.34
C ILE A 533 -19.20 17.97 -14.63
N ILE A 534 -18.63 19.06 -15.14
CA ILE A 534 -17.70 19.07 -16.27
C ILE A 534 -16.29 19.23 -15.72
N ASP A 535 -15.42 18.25 -15.96
CA ASP A 535 -14.00 18.31 -15.59
C ASP A 535 -13.12 18.46 -16.83
N LYS A 536 -11.98 19.13 -16.68
CA LYS A 536 -10.90 19.05 -17.66
C LYS A 536 -10.46 17.58 -17.79
N SER A 537 -10.41 17.05 -19.01
CA SER A 537 -9.92 15.70 -19.22
C SER A 537 -8.40 15.65 -19.02
N LEU A 538 -7.98 14.82 -18.08
CA LEU A 538 -6.58 14.49 -17.84
C LEU A 538 -6.26 13.07 -18.35
N ARG A 539 -7.03 12.59 -19.35
CA ARG A 539 -6.87 11.24 -19.91
C ARG A 539 -5.45 11.04 -20.43
N GLY A 540 -4.85 9.90 -20.07
CA GLY A 540 -3.48 9.58 -20.46
C GLY A 540 -2.41 10.10 -19.50
N TRP A 541 -2.79 10.88 -18.48
CA TRP A 541 -1.86 11.25 -17.40
C TRP A 541 -1.59 10.05 -16.50
N LYS A 542 -0.42 10.03 -15.86
CA LYS A 542 -0.07 9.01 -14.87
C LYS A 542 -0.95 9.20 -13.65
N GLU A 543 -1.56 8.13 -13.16
CA GLU A 543 -2.30 8.16 -11.91
C GLU A 543 -1.44 7.55 -10.80
N VAL A 544 -1.23 8.32 -9.73
CA VAL A 544 -0.34 7.98 -8.62
C VAL A 544 -1.08 8.17 -7.30
N GLU A 545 -0.93 7.24 -6.37
CA GLU A 545 -1.58 7.29 -5.06
C GLU A 545 -0.57 7.23 -3.93
N TYR A 546 -0.87 7.89 -2.81
CA TYR A 546 -0.11 7.82 -1.57
C TYR A 546 -1.00 7.48 -0.38
N GLU A 547 -0.53 6.57 0.46
CA GLU A 547 -1.11 6.24 1.76
C GLU A 547 -0.37 7.04 2.83
N VAL A 548 -1.10 7.92 3.52
CA VAL A 548 -0.54 8.88 4.48
C VAL A 548 -1.04 8.56 5.87
N VAL A 549 -0.13 8.59 6.84
CA VAL A 549 -0.47 8.42 8.26
C VAL A 549 -0.08 9.69 9.02
N ARG A 550 -1.02 10.22 9.81
CA ARG A 550 -0.80 11.41 10.65
C ARG A 550 -1.31 11.19 12.06
N ASP A 551 -0.48 11.50 13.06
CA ASP A 551 -0.90 11.45 14.46
C ASP A 551 -1.44 12.80 14.98
N ALA A 552 -1.94 12.80 16.22
CA ALA A 552 -2.46 14.00 16.87
C ALA A 552 -1.37 15.04 17.22
N PHE A 553 -0.09 14.68 17.09
CA PHE A 553 1.08 15.50 17.43
C PHE A 553 1.83 16.01 16.17
N ASP A 554 1.19 15.87 15.01
CA ASP A 554 1.66 16.33 13.70
C ASP A 554 2.90 15.60 13.15
N ASN A 555 3.17 14.40 13.66
CA ASN A 555 4.03 13.44 12.95
C ASN A 555 3.23 12.90 11.76
N CYS A 556 3.78 13.03 10.55
CA CYS A 556 3.09 12.72 9.31
C CYS A 556 4.07 12.05 8.34
N ILE A 557 3.73 10.86 7.84
CA ILE A 557 4.57 10.02 6.97
C ILE A 557 3.77 9.47 5.80
N THR A 558 4.46 9.10 4.71
CA THR A 558 3.84 8.36 3.60
C THR A 558 4.27 6.90 3.61
N VAL A 559 3.34 5.99 3.92
CA VAL A 559 3.62 4.56 4.15
C VAL A 559 3.73 3.77 2.85
N CYS A 560 3.00 4.15 1.82
CA CYS A 560 3.04 3.46 0.54
C CYS A 560 2.76 4.45 -0.58
N ASN A 561 3.39 4.24 -1.73
CA ASN A 561 3.06 4.90 -2.98
C ASN A 561 2.79 3.86 -4.06
N MET A 562 1.79 4.14 -4.88
CA MET A 562 1.29 3.25 -5.91
C MET A 562 1.22 3.97 -7.24
N GLU A 563 1.57 3.28 -8.33
CA GLU A 563 1.46 3.77 -9.70
C GLU A 563 0.50 2.88 -10.48
N ASN A 564 -0.49 3.51 -11.12
CA ASN A 564 -1.38 2.79 -12.01
C ASN A 564 -0.68 2.55 -13.35
N LEU A 565 -0.69 1.30 -13.78
CA LEU A 565 -0.23 0.92 -15.12
C LEU A 565 -1.20 1.46 -16.17
N ASP A 566 -2.50 1.33 -15.89
CA ASP A 566 -3.55 1.97 -16.68
C ASP A 566 -3.55 3.48 -16.39
N PRO A 567 -3.55 4.35 -17.42
CA PRO A 567 -3.54 5.79 -17.21
C PRO A 567 -4.89 6.32 -16.73
N LEU A 568 -4.89 7.57 -16.27
CA LEU A 568 -6.09 8.23 -15.77
C LEU A 568 -7.25 8.15 -16.78
N GLY A 569 -8.44 7.84 -16.25
CA GLY A 569 -9.67 7.57 -16.99
C GLY A 569 -10.22 6.18 -16.69
N ILE A 570 -9.38 5.30 -16.12
CA ILE A 570 -9.75 4.02 -15.52
C ILE A 570 -9.59 4.18 -14.02
N HIS A 571 -10.63 3.88 -13.25
CA HIS A 571 -10.63 4.05 -11.79
C HIS A 571 -9.54 3.18 -11.15
N THR A 572 -8.84 3.66 -10.12
CA THR A 572 -7.80 2.90 -9.37
C THR A 572 -8.19 1.45 -9.03
N GLY A 573 -9.41 1.26 -8.50
CA GLY A 573 -10.04 -0.05 -8.29
C GLY A 573 -10.17 -0.96 -9.53
N GLU A 574 -10.28 -0.41 -10.73
CA GLU A 574 -10.30 -1.12 -12.04
C GLU A 574 -8.92 -1.19 -12.71
N SER A 575 -7.94 -0.44 -12.22
CA SER A 575 -6.60 -0.38 -12.81
C SER A 575 -5.72 -1.53 -12.32
N ILE A 576 -4.78 -1.93 -13.17
CA ILE A 576 -3.59 -2.64 -12.73
C ILE A 576 -2.69 -1.64 -11.99
N VAL A 577 -2.25 -1.99 -10.78
CA VAL A 577 -1.51 -1.09 -9.89
C VAL A 577 -0.20 -1.73 -9.47
N VAL A 578 0.87 -0.94 -9.41
CA VAL A 578 2.22 -1.38 -9.03
C VAL A 578 2.69 -0.61 -7.79
N ALA A 579 3.31 -1.33 -6.84
CA ALA A 579 3.94 -0.74 -5.67
C ALA A 579 5.38 -1.28 -5.48
N PRO A 580 6.38 -0.42 -5.21
CA PRO A 580 6.30 1.04 -5.29
C PRO A 580 6.16 1.53 -6.76
N SER A 581 5.87 2.81 -6.96
CA SER A 581 5.94 3.45 -8.30
C SER A 581 7.29 3.21 -8.98
N GLN A 582 7.27 2.99 -10.30
CA GLN A 582 8.41 2.54 -11.09
C GLN A 582 8.96 3.62 -12.03
N THR A 583 8.13 4.57 -12.47
CA THR A 583 8.48 5.53 -13.55
C THR A 583 8.60 6.98 -13.08
N LEU A 584 8.60 7.22 -11.77
CA LEU A 584 8.77 8.54 -11.17
C LEU A 584 10.25 8.83 -10.89
N SER A 585 10.70 10.03 -11.23
CA SER A 585 11.98 10.56 -10.76
C SER A 585 11.92 10.92 -9.27
N ASN A 586 13.09 11.09 -8.61
CA ASN A 586 13.16 11.55 -7.22
C ASN A 586 12.40 12.87 -7.00
N ARG A 587 12.43 13.77 -8.00
CA ARG A 587 11.77 15.08 -7.92
C ARG A 587 10.25 14.93 -7.95
N GLU A 588 9.72 14.16 -8.90
CA GLU A 588 8.27 13.90 -9.00
C GLU A 588 7.77 13.16 -7.76
N TYR A 589 8.50 12.15 -7.28
CA TYR A 589 8.16 11.42 -6.06
C TYR A 589 8.04 12.35 -4.85
N ASN A 590 9.10 13.12 -4.55
CA ASN A 590 9.11 13.95 -3.34
C ASN A 590 8.20 15.19 -3.48
N MET A 591 7.98 15.69 -4.68
CA MET A 591 6.98 16.74 -4.92
C MET A 591 5.58 16.24 -4.51
N LEU A 592 5.15 15.07 -5.02
CA LEU A 592 3.85 14.50 -4.68
C LEU A 592 3.77 14.12 -3.19
N ARG A 593 4.83 13.52 -2.63
CA ARG A 593 4.94 13.19 -1.20
C ARG A 593 4.78 14.43 -0.31
N THR A 594 5.53 15.50 -0.58
CA THR A 594 5.47 16.75 0.21
C THR A 594 4.08 17.38 0.11
N THR A 595 3.47 17.36 -1.07
CA THR A 595 2.09 17.82 -1.26
C THR A 595 1.10 16.97 -0.47
N ALA A 596 1.27 15.64 -0.44
CA ALA A 596 0.42 14.75 0.36
C ALA A 596 0.45 15.16 1.84
N ILE A 597 1.64 15.25 2.42
CA ILE A 597 1.82 15.65 3.82
C ILE A 597 1.20 17.03 4.09
N LYS A 598 1.42 17.99 3.19
CA LYS A 598 0.89 19.36 3.30
C LYS A 598 -0.65 19.38 3.28
N VAL A 599 -1.27 18.68 2.34
CA VAL A 599 -2.74 18.58 2.20
C VAL A 599 -3.35 17.90 3.43
N ILE A 600 -2.81 16.76 3.85
CA ILE A 600 -3.34 15.97 4.97
C ILE A 600 -3.21 16.73 6.31
N ARG A 601 -2.12 17.49 6.50
CA ARG A 601 -1.98 18.42 7.64
C ARG A 601 -3.05 19.51 7.62
N HIS A 602 -3.34 20.09 6.45
CA HIS A 602 -4.32 21.17 6.29
C HIS A 602 -5.76 20.72 6.60
N PHE A 603 -6.14 19.52 6.16
CA PHE A 603 -7.43 18.92 6.52
C PHE A 603 -7.48 18.47 7.99
N GLY A 604 -6.35 18.36 8.68
CA GLY A 604 -6.31 17.98 10.09
C GLY A 604 -6.64 16.50 10.34
N VAL A 605 -6.34 15.63 9.38
CA VAL A 605 -6.56 14.18 9.48
C VAL A 605 -5.75 13.60 10.64
N VAL A 606 -6.33 12.64 11.37
CA VAL A 606 -5.67 11.90 12.46
C VAL A 606 -6.01 10.42 12.33
N GLY A 607 -5.02 9.62 11.98
CA GLY A 607 -5.19 8.24 11.55
C GLY A 607 -4.51 8.03 10.20
N GLU A 608 -5.25 7.46 9.26
CA GLU A 608 -4.81 7.16 7.90
C GLU A 608 -5.73 7.84 6.87
N CYS A 609 -5.18 8.11 5.70
CA CYS A 609 -5.92 8.50 4.50
C CYS A 609 -5.15 8.18 3.22
N ASN A 610 -5.90 8.08 2.12
CA ASN A 610 -5.37 7.95 0.75
C ASN A 610 -5.50 9.28 0.00
N ILE A 611 -4.50 9.65 -0.80
CA ILE A 611 -4.54 10.80 -1.72
C ILE A 611 -4.12 10.37 -3.12
N GLN A 612 -4.81 10.90 -4.14
CA GLN A 612 -4.61 10.52 -5.54
C GLN A 612 -4.23 11.73 -6.40
N TYR A 613 -3.34 11.50 -7.37
CA TYR A 613 -2.78 12.50 -8.26
C TYR A 613 -2.92 12.08 -9.71
N ALA A 614 -3.15 13.06 -10.59
CA ALA A 614 -2.82 12.95 -12.00
C ALA A 614 -1.52 13.73 -12.26
N LEU A 615 -0.47 13.02 -12.69
CA LEU A 615 0.83 13.58 -13.06
C LEU A 615 1.00 13.58 -14.58
N ASN A 616 1.40 14.72 -15.14
CA ASN A 616 1.69 14.85 -16.56
C ASN A 616 2.88 13.96 -16.95
N PRO A 617 2.79 13.10 -17.98
CA PRO A 617 3.88 12.22 -18.38
C PRO A 617 5.09 12.97 -18.98
N GLU A 618 4.92 14.23 -19.36
CA GLU A 618 5.92 15.05 -20.07
C GLU A 618 6.40 16.26 -19.27
N SER A 619 5.94 16.44 -18.03
CA SER A 619 6.37 17.57 -17.17
C SER A 619 6.13 17.27 -15.68
N GLU A 620 6.52 18.21 -14.82
CA GLU A 620 6.23 18.14 -13.37
C GLU A 620 4.83 18.69 -13.02
N GLU A 621 3.98 19.01 -14.00
CA GLU A 621 2.60 19.47 -13.74
C GLU A 621 1.75 18.32 -13.19
N TYR A 622 1.01 18.58 -12.12
CA TYR A 622 0.09 17.62 -11.53
C TYR A 622 -1.18 18.28 -11.00
N TYR A 623 -2.21 17.47 -10.78
CA TYR A 623 -3.45 17.86 -10.10
C TYR A 623 -3.79 16.84 -9.03
N ILE A 624 -4.33 17.31 -7.90
CA ILE A 624 -4.95 16.46 -6.89
C ILE A 624 -6.34 16.03 -7.38
N ILE A 625 -6.62 14.73 -7.34
CA ILE A 625 -7.89 14.16 -7.81
C ILE A 625 -8.88 14.06 -6.66
N GLU A 626 -8.48 13.42 -5.55
CA GLU A 626 -9.29 13.26 -4.35
C GLU A 626 -8.44 12.90 -3.12
N VAL A 627 -9.04 13.04 -1.94
CA VAL A 627 -8.53 12.53 -0.66
C VAL A 627 -9.62 11.70 0.00
N ASN A 628 -9.29 10.46 0.34
CA ASN A 628 -10.16 9.57 1.09
C ASN A 628 -9.71 9.55 2.56
N ALA A 629 -10.38 10.32 3.43
CA ALA A 629 -10.05 10.46 4.85
C ALA A 629 -10.52 9.27 5.73
N ARG A 630 -10.34 8.05 5.21
CA ARG A 630 -10.74 6.79 5.81
C ARG A 630 -9.92 5.65 5.21
N LEU A 631 -9.95 4.50 5.90
CA LEU A 631 -9.45 3.26 5.33
C LEU A 631 -10.20 2.94 4.02
N SER A 632 -9.48 2.29 3.13
CA SER A 632 -9.86 2.06 1.74
C SER A 632 -9.29 0.72 1.22
N ARG A 633 -9.68 0.34 0.00
CA ARG A 633 -9.04 -0.78 -0.70
C ARG A 633 -7.55 -0.54 -0.89
N SER A 634 -7.16 0.68 -1.27
CA SER A 634 -5.76 1.11 -1.41
C SER A 634 -4.98 0.94 -0.09
N SER A 635 -5.59 1.27 1.07
CA SER A 635 -4.96 1.07 2.38
C SER A 635 -4.77 -0.41 2.75
N ALA A 636 -5.71 -1.28 2.38
CA ALA A 636 -5.58 -2.72 2.61
C ALA A 636 -4.48 -3.30 1.71
N LEU A 637 -4.49 -2.96 0.42
CA LEU A 637 -3.44 -3.32 -0.54
C LEU A 637 -2.06 -2.85 -0.04
N ALA A 638 -1.93 -1.59 0.36
CA ALA A 638 -0.69 -1.03 0.88
C ALA A 638 -0.22 -1.73 2.16
N SER A 639 -1.14 -2.10 3.06
CA SER A 639 -0.79 -2.87 4.26
C SER A 639 -0.17 -4.22 3.91
N LYS A 640 -0.74 -4.92 2.92
CA LYS A 640 -0.20 -6.20 2.46
C LYS A 640 1.09 -6.03 1.66
N ALA A 641 1.19 -5.01 0.81
CA ALA A 641 2.36 -4.75 -0.01
C ALA A 641 3.59 -4.42 0.84
N THR A 642 3.41 -3.63 1.89
CA THR A 642 4.50 -3.13 2.73
C THR A 642 4.77 -3.99 3.96
N GLY A 643 3.76 -4.71 4.46
CA GLY A 643 3.77 -5.33 5.80
C GLY A 643 3.40 -4.37 6.94
N TYR A 644 3.15 -3.09 6.63
CA TYR A 644 2.78 -2.05 7.60
C TYR A 644 1.28 -2.09 7.91
N PRO A 645 0.83 -2.36 9.15
CA PRO A 645 -0.59 -2.57 9.44
C PRO A 645 -1.35 -1.24 9.63
N LEU A 646 -1.69 -0.55 8.52
CA LEU A 646 -2.29 0.79 8.52
C LEU A 646 -3.51 0.91 9.43
N ALA A 647 -4.45 -0.02 9.35
CA ALA A 647 -5.66 -0.01 10.17
C ALA A 647 -5.38 -0.11 11.68
N TYR A 648 -4.42 -0.96 12.07
CA TYR A 648 -4.02 -1.11 13.47
C TYR A 648 -3.36 0.19 13.99
N VAL A 649 -2.45 0.77 13.20
CA VAL A 649 -1.80 2.03 13.53
C VAL A 649 -2.83 3.16 13.63
N ALA A 650 -3.71 3.32 12.65
CA ALA A 650 -4.77 4.32 12.66
C ALA A 650 -5.67 4.20 13.90
N ALA A 651 -5.98 2.99 14.35
CA ALA A 651 -6.75 2.77 15.58
C ALA A 651 -5.99 3.21 16.84
N LYS A 652 -4.68 2.95 16.93
CA LYS A 652 -3.84 3.47 18.04
C LYS A 652 -3.75 5.00 18.01
N LEU A 653 -3.58 5.60 16.83
CA LEU A 653 -3.53 7.05 16.66
C LEU A 653 -4.85 7.73 17.07
N SER A 654 -5.99 7.09 16.82
CA SER A 654 -7.31 7.57 17.25
C SER A 654 -7.43 7.72 18.77
N LEU A 655 -6.55 7.06 19.54
CA LEU A 655 -6.47 7.13 21.00
C LEU A 655 -5.49 8.21 21.51
N SER A 656 -5.01 9.09 20.61
CA SER A 656 -3.96 10.09 20.89
C SER A 656 -2.63 9.47 21.33
N ILE A 657 -2.29 8.27 20.83
CA ILE A 657 -0.94 7.69 20.95
C ILE A 657 -0.07 8.27 19.83
N SER A 658 1.16 8.69 20.14
CA SER A 658 2.05 9.25 19.12
C SER A 658 2.62 8.14 18.23
N LEU A 659 2.82 8.46 16.96
CA LEU A 659 3.34 7.50 15.99
C LEU A 659 4.71 6.89 16.39
N PRO A 660 5.68 7.67 16.93
CA PRO A 660 6.95 7.14 17.43
C PRO A 660 6.80 6.11 18.56
N ASP A 661 5.73 6.21 19.36
CA ASP A 661 5.47 5.33 20.51
C ASP A 661 4.83 3.99 20.11
N ILE A 662 4.37 3.87 18.86
CA ILE A 662 3.82 2.62 18.33
C ILE A 662 5.00 1.79 17.80
N LYS A 663 5.08 0.51 18.20
CA LYS A 663 6.10 -0.41 17.70
C LYS A 663 5.74 -0.92 16.31
N ASN A 664 6.74 -1.08 15.45
CA ASN A 664 6.60 -1.88 14.23
C ASN A 664 6.49 -3.36 14.61
N SER A 665 5.33 -3.98 14.33
CA SER A 665 5.07 -5.39 14.65
C SER A 665 5.92 -6.37 13.84
N VAL A 666 6.42 -5.96 12.67
CA VAL A 666 7.22 -6.83 11.78
C VAL A 666 8.64 -6.99 12.33
N THR A 667 9.30 -5.89 12.69
CA THR A 667 10.67 -5.92 13.25
C THR A 667 10.69 -6.14 14.76
N GLY A 668 9.64 -5.75 15.47
CA GLY A 668 9.50 -5.82 16.93
C GLY A 668 10.38 -4.86 17.73
N VAL A 669 11.37 -4.23 17.09
CA VAL A 669 12.40 -3.39 17.73
C VAL A 669 12.41 -1.94 17.23
N THR A 670 11.81 -1.66 16.07
CA THR A 670 11.75 -0.30 15.52
C THR A 670 10.38 0.35 15.79
N THR A 671 10.30 1.66 15.58
CA THR A 671 9.04 2.40 15.65
C THR A 671 8.19 2.20 14.39
N ALA A 672 6.88 2.42 14.48
CA ALA A 672 5.96 2.54 13.34
C ALA A 672 6.05 3.92 12.66
N CYS A 673 6.80 4.87 13.22
CA CYS A 673 7.09 6.15 12.56
C CYS A 673 8.22 5.99 11.55
N PHE A 674 7.97 5.38 10.39
CA PHE A 674 8.93 5.24 9.29
C PHE A 674 8.19 5.03 7.96
N GLU A 675 8.88 5.28 6.84
CA GLU A 675 8.35 4.97 5.50
C GLU A 675 8.93 3.62 5.03
N PRO A 676 8.11 2.59 4.76
CA PRO A 676 8.57 1.29 4.30
C PRO A 676 9.47 1.35 3.05
N SER A 677 10.48 0.48 3.03
CA SER A 677 11.36 0.26 1.87
C SER A 677 11.16 -1.15 1.34
N LEU A 678 10.81 -1.27 0.06
CA LEU A 678 10.52 -2.54 -0.59
C LEU A 678 11.70 -2.96 -1.49
N ASP A 679 12.25 -4.15 -1.28
CA ASP A 679 13.27 -4.78 -2.12
C ASP A 679 12.68 -5.79 -3.13
N TYR A 680 11.40 -5.60 -3.41
CA TYR A 680 10.54 -6.35 -4.31
C TYR A 680 9.50 -5.41 -4.97
N CYS A 681 8.81 -5.94 -5.96
CA CYS A 681 7.74 -5.29 -6.71
C CYS A 681 6.41 -6.03 -6.45
N VAL A 682 5.35 -5.26 -6.23
CA VAL A 682 4.00 -5.76 -6.02
C VAL A 682 3.13 -5.34 -7.19
N VAL A 683 2.33 -6.28 -7.72
CA VAL A 683 1.35 -6.00 -8.77
C VAL A 683 -0.04 -6.42 -8.29
N LYS A 684 -0.98 -5.48 -8.31
CA LYS A 684 -2.40 -5.73 -8.10
C LYS A 684 -3.13 -5.75 -9.45
N ILE A 685 -4.01 -6.72 -9.64
CA ILE A 685 -4.93 -6.79 -10.78
C ILE A 685 -6.35 -7.00 -10.26
N PRO A 686 -7.35 -6.23 -10.72
CA PRO A 686 -8.75 -6.47 -10.37
C PRO A 686 -9.27 -7.79 -10.96
N ARG A 687 -10.30 -8.33 -10.34
CA ARG A 687 -11.08 -9.47 -10.84
C ARG A 687 -12.44 -9.01 -11.33
N TRP A 688 -12.81 -9.45 -12.52
CA TRP A 688 -14.11 -9.15 -13.14
C TRP A 688 -14.91 -10.42 -13.41
N ASP A 689 -16.23 -10.32 -13.25
CA ASP A 689 -17.20 -11.37 -13.60
C ASP A 689 -18.22 -10.87 -14.64
N LEU A 690 -17.81 -9.93 -15.50
CA LEU A 690 -18.68 -9.27 -16.49
C LEU A 690 -19.33 -10.24 -17.49
N ALA A 691 -18.75 -11.43 -17.69
CA ALA A 691 -19.31 -12.46 -18.55
C ALA A 691 -20.70 -12.95 -18.09
N LYS A 692 -21.03 -12.85 -16.79
CA LYS A 692 -22.34 -13.20 -16.21
C LYS A 692 -23.44 -12.19 -16.56
N PHE A 693 -23.09 -11.03 -17.13
CA PHE A 693 -24.02 -9.93 -17.39
C PHE A 693 -24.02 -9.57 -18.88
N THR A 694 -24.82 -10.26 -19.68
CA THR A 694 -24.82 -10.16 -21.16
C THR A 694 -25.07 -8.75 -21.72
N ARG A 695 -25.84 -7.92 -21.02
CA ARG A 695 -26.19 -6.54 -21.42
C ARG A 695 -25.27 -5.48 -20.82
N VAL A 696 -24.36 -5.85 -19.93
CA VAL A 696 -23.42 -4.92 -19.31
C VAL A 696 -22.21 -4.74 -20.21
N SER A 697 -21.79 -3.50 -20.44
CA SER A 697 -20.58 -3.22 -21.21
C SER A 697 -19.33 -3.75 -20.50
N LYS A 698 -18.46 -4.40 -21.29
CA LYS A 698 -17.15 -4.92 -20.85
C LYS A 698 -16.07 -3.84 -20.74
N ASN A 699 -16.37 -2.63 -21.20
CA ASN A 699 -15.45 -1.51 -21.10
C ASN A 699 -15.24 -1.13 -19.63
N ILE A 700 -14.00 -0.95 -19.22
CA ILE A 700 -13.62 -0.43 -17.91
C ILE A 700 -13.28 1.07 -18.03
N GLY A 701 -13.46 1.82 -16.96
CA GLY A 701 -13.32 3.27 -16.94
C GLY A 701 -13.41 3.83 -15.52
N SER A 702 -13.91 5.05 -15.37
CA SER A 702 -14.04 5.73 -14.06
C SER A 702 -15.05 5.09 -13.09
N SER A 703 -15.80 4.09 -13.53
CA SER A 703 -16.78 3.35 -12.73
C SER A 703 -16.28 1.95 -12.40
N MET A 704 -16.21 1.62 -11.11
CA MET A 704 -15.84 0.28 -10.68
C MET A 704 -16.91 -0.77 -11.02
N LYS A 705 -16.46 -1.89 -11.59
CA LYS A 705 -17.24 -3.10 -11.92
C LYS A 705 -16.56 -4.39 -11.45
N SER A 706 -15.29 -4.32 -11.04
CA SER A 706 -14.55 -5.42 -10.44
C SER A 706 -15.21 -5.89 -9.14
N VAL A 707 -15.12 -7.20 -8.89
CA VAL A 707 -15.77 -7.90 -7.78
C VAL A 707 -14.78 -8.39 -6.72
N GLY A 708 -13.49 -8.18 -6.96
CA GLY A 708 -12.38 -8.53 -6.08
C GLY A 708 -11.06 -8.11 -6.70
N GLU A 709 -9.95 -8.41 -6.04
CA GLU A 709 -8.61 -8.16 -6.56
C GLU A 709 -7.59 -9.20 -6.07
N VAL A 710 -6.47 -9.27 -6.79
CA VAL A 710 -5.32 -10.09 -6.41
C VAL A 710 -4.13 -9.20 -6.17
N MET A 711 -3.18 -9.69 -5.39
CA MET A 711 -1.86 -9.09 -5.25
C MET A 711 -0.80 -10.17 -5.46
N ALA A 712 0.21 -9.87 -6.28
CA ALA A 712 1.34 -10.75 -6.50
C ALA A 712 2.64 -10.03 -6.17
N ILE A 713 3.63 -10.80 -5.70
CA ILE A 713 4.93 -10.29 -5.30
C ILE A 713 6.02 -11.01 -6.11
N GLY A 714 6.95 -10.24 -6.64
CA GLY A 714 8.14 -10.70 -7.36
C GLY A 714 9.26 -9.69 -7.19
N ARG A 715 10.51 -10.04 -7.50
CA ARG A 715 11.63 -9.07 -7.38
C ARG A 715 11.89 -8.26 -8.64
N ASN A 716 11.12 -8.53 -9.69
CA ASN A 716 10.99 -7.70 -10.89
C ASN A 716 9.50 -7.62 -11.28
N PHE A 717 9.20 -6.72 -12.21
CA PHE A 717 7.82 -6.50 -12.66
C PHE A 717 7.26 -7.72 -13.39
N GLU A 718 8.04 -8.35 -14.26
CA GLU A 718 7.62 -9.49 -15.09
C GLU A 718 7.13 -10.67 -14.22
N GLU A 719 7.89 -11.02 -13.18
CA GLU A 719 7.57 -12.09 -12.22
C GLU A 719 6.25 -11.79 -11.49
N ALA A 720 6.11 -10.59 -10.92
CA ALA A 720 4.92 -10.18 -10.20
C ALA A 720 3.70 -10.10 -11.13
N PHE A 721 3.85 -9.53 -12.32
CA PHE A 721 2.78 -9.33 -13.30
C PHE A 721 2.22 -10.66 -13.82
N GLN A 722 3.08 -11.61 -14.18
CA GLN A 722 2.61 -12.92 -14.66
C GLN A 722 1.94 -13.74 -13.56
N LYS A 723 2.43 -13.68 -12.31
CA LYS A 723 1.75 -14.29 -11.15
C LYS A 723 0.37 -13.68 -10.95
N ALA A 724 0.25 -12.36 -10.95
CA ALA A 724 -1.03 -11.67 -10.78
C ALA A 724 -2.05 -12.09 -11.83
N LEU A 725 -1.66 -12.20 -13.11
CA LEU A 725 -2.56 -12.66 -14.17
C LEU A 725 -3.13 -14.06 -13.92
N ARG A 726 -2.31 -15.00 -13.42
CA ARG A 726 -2.74 -16.36 -13.05
C ARG A 726 -3.65 -16.37 -11.81
N MET A 727 -3.38 -15.50 -10.85
CA MET A 727 -4.20 -15.37 -9.64
C MET A 727 -5.61 -14.84 -9.93
N VAL A 728 -5.77 -13.98 -10.95
CA VAL A 728 -7.07 -13.44 -11.38
C VAL A 728 -7.96 -14.51 -12.02
N ASP A 729 -7.37 -15.41 -12.81
CA ASP A 729 -8.11 -16.41 -13.56
C ASP A 729 -7.27 -17.69 -13.74
N GLU A 730 -7.70 -18.77 -13.11
CA GLU A 730 -7.01 -20.07 -13.12
C GLU A 730 -6.91 -20.71 -14.51
N THR A 731 -7.70 -20.23 -15.47
CA THR A 731 -7.64 -20.68 -16.86
C THR A 731 -6.48 -20.06 -17.64
N VAL A 732 -5.89 -18.99 -17.11
CA VAL A 732 -4.78 -18.24 -17.70
C VAL A 732 -3.43 -18.75 -17.18
N THR A 733 -2.42 -18.78 -18.04
CA THR A 733 -1.06 -19.29 -17.70
C THR A 733 -0.03 -18.18 -17.48
N GLY A 734 -0.39 -16.93 -17.76
CA GLY A 734 0.47 -15.74 -17.68
C GLY A 734 0.05 -14.69 -18.71
N PHE A 735 1.01 -13.90 -19.20
CA PHE A 735 0.77 -12.91 -20.26
C PHE A 735 0.75 -13.58 -21.65
N ASP A 736 -0.37 -14.22 -21.96
CA ASP A 736 -0.52 -15.13 -23.11
C ASP A 736 -1.11 -14.40 -24.35
N PRO A 737 -0.39 -14.35 -25.49
CA PRO A 737 -0.84 -13.70 -26.71
C PRO A 737 -1.90 -14.47 -27.51
N TYR A 738 -2.22 -15.72 -27.14
CA TYR A 738 -3.14 -16.59 -27.88
C TYR A 738 -4.58 -16.55 -27.34
N ILE A 739 -4.82 -15.90 -26.20
CA ILE A 739 -6.15 -15.81 -25.57
C ILE A 739 -7.09 -14.87 -26.34
N LYS A 740 -6.56 -13.78 -26.90
CA LYS A 740 -7.32 -12.80 -27.69
C LYS A 740 -6.60 -12.47 -28.99
N PRO A 741 -7.33 -12.22 -30.09
CA PRO A 741 -6.73 -11.63 -31.28
C PRO A 741 -6.40 -10.15 -31.04
N VAL A 742 -5.52 -9.60 -31.87
CA VAL A 742 -5.26 -8.16 -31.89
C VAL A 742 -6.53 -7.41 -32.26
N LYS A 743 -6.88 -6.41 -31.46
CA LYS A 743 -8.04 -5.55 -31.67
C LYS A 743 -7.77 -4.15 -31.12
N GLU A 744 -7.45 -3.21 -32.01
CA GLU A 744 -7.03 -1.86 -31.61
C GLU A 744 -8.11 -1.11 -30.83
N GLU A 745 -9.40 -1.37 -31.09
CA GLU A 745 -10.47 -0.71 -30.34
C GLU A 745 -10.42 -1.06 -28.84
N GLU A 746 -10.02 -2.29 -28.48
CA GLU A 746 -9.89 -2.73 -27.08
C GLU A 746 -8.57 -2.26 -26.44
N LEU A 747 -7.58 -1.85 -27.25
CA LEU A 747 -6.38 -1.17 -26.77
C LEU A 747 -6.70 0.29 -26.41
N ILE A 748 -7.53 0.97 -27.22
CA ILE A 748 -7.96 2.36 -27.01
C ILE A 748 -9.03 2.47 -25.91
N GLN A 749 -10.03 1.60 -25.96
CA GLN A 749 -11.11 1.50 -24.97
C GLN A 749 -10.87 0.25 -24.14
N ALA A 750 -10.25 0.44 -22.97
CA ALA A 750 -9.86 -0.67 -22.11
C ALA A 750 -11.05 -1.57 -21.74
N THR A 751 -10.78 -2.88 -21.72
CA THR A 751 -11.70 -3.93 -21.27
C THR A 751 -11.01 -4.80 -20.21
N ASP A 752 -11.76 -5.68 -19.54
CA ASP A 752 -11.24 -6.71 -18.63
C ASP A 752 -10.23 -7.68 -19.28
N LYS A 753 -10.11 -7.67 -20.62
CA LYS A 753 -9.20 -8.52 -21.39
C LYS A 753 -8.11 -7.75 -22.13
N ARG A 754 -7.98 -6.44 -21.92
CA ARG A 754 -6.94 -5.58 -22.53
C ARG A 754 -5.52 -6.14 -22.42
N PRO A 755 -5.06 -6.74 -21.29
CA PRO A 755 -3.72 -7.32 -21.21
C PRO A 755 -3.45 -8.39 -22.28
N PHE A 756 -4.42 -9.22 -22.62
CA PHE A 756 -4.24 -10.29 -23.62
C PHE A 756 -4.28 -9.74 -25.05
N VAL A 757 -5.03 -8.67 -25.30
CA VAL A 757 -5.00 -7.94 -26.57
C VAL A 757 -3.63 -7.26 -26.76
N LEU A 758 -3.06 -6.70 -25.68
CA LEU A 758 -1.70 -6.17 -25.66
C LEU A 758 -0.65 -7.25 -25.95
N ALA A 759 -0.75 -8.42 -25.31
CA ALA A 759 0.14 -9.55 -25.57
C ALA A 759 0.11 -9.97 -27.05
N ALA A 760 -1.09 -10.10 -27.62
CA ALA A 760 -1.28 -10.41 -29.04
C ALA A 760 -0.68 -9.34 -29.96
N ALA A 761 -0.83 -8.05 -29.63
CA ALA A 761 -0.30 -6.95 -30.43
C ALA A 761 1.23 -6.93 -30.42
N ILE A 762 1.85 -7.17 -29.25
CA ILE A 762 3.31 -7.32 -29.13
C ILE A 762 3.79 -8.54 -29.93
N LYS A 763 3.10 -9.68 -29.83
CA LYS A 763 3.41 -10.89 -30.62
C LYS A 763 3.29 -10.64 -32.13
N ALA A 764 2.37 -9.76 -32.54
CA ALA A 764 2.22 -9.28 -33.91
C ALA A 764 3.22 -8.17 -34.31
N ASN A 765 4.27 -7.93 -33.50
CA ASN A 765 5.35 -6.96 -33.72
C ASN A 765 4.88 -5.49 -33.81
N TYR A 766 3.85 -5.11 -33.05
CA TYR A 766 3.52 -3.69 -32.89
C TYR A 766 4.65 -2.98 -32.15
N SER A 767 4.99 -1.77 -32.58
CA SER A 767 6.02 -0.97 -31.90
C SER A 767 5.52 -0.46 -30.54
N ILE A 768 6.43 -0.20 -29.62
CA ILE A 768 6.10 0.32 -28.29
C ILE A 768 5.46 1.70 -28.39
N GLU A 769 5.91 2.53 -29.34
CA GLU A 769 5.34 3.86 -29.60
C GLU A 769 3.88 3.75 -30.08
N LYS A 770 3.59 2.82 -30.98
CA LYS A 770 2.21 2.57 -31.42
C LYS A 770 1.33 2.12 -30.25
N LEU A 771 1.84 1.22 -29.40
CA LEU A 771 1.09 0.74 -28.24
C LEU A 771 0.89 1.85 -27.20
N TYR A 772 1.88 2.71 -26.97
CA TYR A 772 1.73 3.91 -26.13
C TYR A 772 0.66 4.85 -26.69
N GLU A 773 0.63 5.11 -28.01
CA GLU A 773 -0.40 5.97 -28.59
C GLU A 773 -1.81 5.40 -28.45
N LEU A 774 -1.97 4.08 -28.61
CA LEU A 774 -3.25 3.41 -28.43
C LEU A 774 -3.68 3.35 -26.98
N THR A 775 -2.75 3.15 -26.04
CA THR A 775 -3.11 2.78 -24.66
C THR A 775 -2.85 3.85 -23.61
N LYS A 776 -1.87 4.72 -23.87
CA LYS A 776 -1.23 5.66 -22.94
C LYS A 776 -0.61 4.99 -21.70
N ILE A 777 -0.36 3.69 -21.75
CA ILE A 777 0.43 2.95 -20.74
C ILE A 777 1.90 3.31 -20.92
N ASP A 778 2.61 3.68 -19.85
CA ASP A 778 4.00 4.13 -19.93
C ASP A 778 4.88 3.12 -20.69
N PRO A 779 5.73 3.58 -21.64
CA PRO A 779 6.59 2.71 -22.44
C PRO A 779 7.48 1.77 -21.63
N TRP A 780 7.81 2.09 -20.37
CA TRP A 780 8.57 1.18 -19.51
C TRP A 780 7.80 -0.12 -19.27
N PHE A 781 6.52 -0.05 -18.87
CA PHE A 781 5.69 -1.24 -18.67
C PHE A 781 5.50 -2.03 -19.96
N LEU A 782 5.32 -1.35 -21.10
CA LEU A 782 5.17 -2.00 -22.40
C LEU A 782 6.46 -2.74 -22.82
N ASN A 783 7.64 -2.18 -22.55
CA ASN A 783 8.91 -2.87 -22.76
C ASN A 783 9.07 -4.09 -21.85
N LYS A 784 8.62 -4.00 -20.59
CA LYS A 784 8.61 -5.14 -19.67
C LYS A 784 7.69 -6.27 -20.15
N MET A 785 6.51 -5.93 -20.66
CA MET A 785 5.62 -6.90 -21.32
C MET A 785 6.25 -7.51 -22.58
N LYS A 786 6.99 -6.69 -23.35
CA LYS A 786 7.73 -7.16 -24.53
C LYS A 786 8.81 -8.18 -24.15
N ASN A 787 9.53 -7.99 -23.05
CA ASN A 787 10.51 -8.98 -22.58
C ASN A 787 9.89 -10.37 -22.40
N ILE A 788 8.66 -10.44 -21.88
CA ILE A 788 7.93 -11.70 -21.71
C ILE A 788 7.65 -12.34 -23.08
N ILE A 789 7.09 -11.57 -24.03
CA ILE A 789 6.75 -12.11 -25.36
C ILE A 789 7.99 -12.49 -26.18
N ASP A 790 9.06 -11.70 -26.07
CA ASP A 790 10.35 -12.02 -26.70
C ASP A 790 10.90 -13.35 -26.16
N TYR A 791 10.83 -13.57 -24.85
CA TYR A 791 11.28 -14.83 -24.26
C TYR A 791 10.36 -16.00 -24.60
N LEU A 792 9.05 -15.77 -24.71
CA LEU A 792 8.09 -16.76 -25.22
C LEU A 792 8.46 -17.21 -26.64
N ASN A 793 8.83 -16.28 -27.53
CA ASN A 793 9.30 -16.62 -28.88
C ASN A 793 10.54 -17.52 -28.85
N ILE A 794 11.46 -17.28 -27.92
CA ILE A 794 12.66 -18.12 -27.73
C ILE A 794 12.25 -19.53 -27.28
N LEU A 795 11.35 -19.66 -26.30
CA LEU A 795 10.87 -20.95 -25.82
C LEU A 795 10.19 -21.76 -26.95
N GLU A 796 9.31 -21.12 -27.73
CA GLU A 796 8.63 -21.75 -28.87
C GLU A 796 9.59 -22.21 -29.96
N LEU A 797 10.67 -21.44 -30.20
CA LEU A 797 11.69 -21.77 -31.20
C LEU A 797 12.56 -22.95 -30.76
N LEU A 798 12.98 -22.99 -29.50
CA LEU A 798 13.89 -24.01 -28.97
C LEU A 798 13.18 -25.34 -28.66
N GLY A 799 11.88 -25.31 -28.34
CA GLY A 799 11.13 -26.49 -27.95
C GLY A 799 11.73 -27.16 -26.70
N ASN A 800 11.88 -28.48 -26.73
CA ASN A 800 12.31 -29.26 -25.55
C ASN A 800 13.81 -29.10 -25.19
N HIS A 801 14.59 -28.32 -25.94
CA HIS A 801 16.03 -28.13 -25.73
C HIS A 801 16.34 -26.97 -24.78
N LEU A 802 15.85 -27.03 -23.54
CA LEU A 802 16.08 -26.00 -22.53
C LEU A 802 17.17 -26.44 -21.54
N ASP A 803 18.19 -25.61 -21.36
CA ASP A 803 19.20 -25.80 -20.31
C ASP A 803 18.78 -25.13 -18.99
N ARG A 804 19.61 -25.29 -17.96
CA ARG A 804 19.39 -24.69 -16.64
C ARG A 804 19.26 -23.17 -16.69
N GLY A 805 20.08 -22.49 -17.49
CA GLY A 805 20.10 -21.04 -17.59
C GLY A 805 18.83 -20.50 -18.24
N MET A 806 18.38 -21.16 -19.31
CA MET A 806 17.15 -20.82 -20.02
C MET A 806 15.91 -21.04 -19.14
N LEU A 807 15.82 -22.18 -18.45
CA LEU A 807 14.74 -22.43 -17.52
C LEU A 807 14.74 -21.40 -16.38
N LEU A 808 15.88 -21.15 -15.76
CA LEU A 808 15.99 -20.15 -14.69
C LEU A 808 15.55 -18.76 -15.17
N GLN A 809 15.94 -18.36 -16.37
CA GLN A 809 15.53 -17.07 -16.94
C GLN A 809 14.02 -17.02 -17.22
N ALA A 810 13.42 -18.08 -17.76
CA ALA A 810 11.97 -18.18 -17.90
C ALA A 810 11.26 -18.00 -16.54
N LYS A 811 11.75 -18.69 -15.50
CA LYS A 811 11.17 -18.59 -14.15
C LYS A 811 11.37 -17.21 -13.53
N LYS A 812 12.54 -16.58 -13.70
CA LYS A 812 12.81 -15.20 -13.27
C LYS A 812 11.89 -14.16 -13.93
N LEU A 813 11.41 -14.43 -15.15
CA LEU A 813 10.41 -13.62 -15.86
C LEU A 813 8.96 -13.96 -15.45
N GLY A 814 8.74 -14.94 -14.57
CA GLY A 814 7.42 -15.31 -14.07
C GLY A 814 6.67 -16.37 -14.86
N PHE A 815 7.31 -17.07 -15.81
CA PHE A 815 6.66 -18.15 -16.55
C PHE A 815 6.32 -19.32 -15.62
N SER A 816 5.06 -19.76 -15.64
CA SER A 816 4.64 -21.01 -14.99
C SER A 816 5.16 -22.22 -15.76
N ASP A 817 5.27 -23.37 -15.10
CA ASP A 817 5.61 -24.64 -15.73
C ASP A 817 4.60 -24.99 -16.82
N LYS A 818 3.32 -24.61 -16.62
CA LYS A 818 2.25 -24.74 -17.62
C LYS A 818 2.45 -23.83 -18.84
N ALA A 819 2.90 -22.59 -18.65
CA ALA A 819 3.20 -21.68 -19.77
C ALA A 819 4.40 -22.17 -20.58
N ILE A 820 5.47 -22.60 -19.91
CA ILE A 820 6.65 -23.19 -20.58
C ILE A 820 6.24 -24.45 -21.35
N ALA A 821 5.46 -25.34 -20.72
CA ALA A 821 4.97 -26.57 -21.34
C ALA A 821 4.16 -26.29 -22.60
N ALA A 822 3.26 -25.30 -22.57
CA ALA A 822 2.49 -24.90 -23.74
C ALA A 822 3.40 -24.38 -24.87
N ALA A 823 4.39 -23.54 -24.56
CA ALA A 823 5.33 -23.00 -25.53
C ALA A 823 6.18 -24.09 -26.21
N ILE A 824 6.67 -25.06 -25.44
CA ILE A 824 7.55 -26.13 -25.94
C ILE A 824 6.81 -27.39 -26.40
N LYS A 825 5.48 -27.40 -26.35
CA LYS A 825 4.60 -28.54 -26.68
C LYS A 825 4.88 -29.78 -25.81
N SER A 826 4.93 -29.58 -24.50
CA SER A 826 5.14 -30.60 -23.47
C SER A 826 4.00 -30.58 -22.43
N THR A 827 4.19 -31.27 -21.31
CA THR A 827 3.30 -31.19 -20.13
C THR A 827 3.99 -30.45 -18.99
N ASP A 828 3.19 -29.79 -18.15
CA ASP A 828 3.65 -29.05 -16.99
C ASP A 828 4.40 -29.95 -15.99
N LEU A 829 3.97 -31.19 -15.80
CA LEU A 829 4.70 -32.17 -14.96
C LEU A 829 6.10 -32.51 -15.50
N VAL A 830 6.28 -32.61 -16.82
CA VAL A 830 7.59 -32.85 -17.43
C VAL A 830 8.49 -31.63 -17.25
N VAL A 831 7.97 -30.43 -17.45
CA VAL A 831 8.73 -29.18 -17.21
C VAL A 831 9.13 -29.07 -15.74
N ARG A 832 8.20 -29.36 -14.81
CA ARG A 832 8.47 -29.36 -13.37
C ARG A 832 9.61 -30.33 -13.02
N SER A 833 9.50 -31.58 -13.46
CA SER A 833 10.53 -32.59 -13.22
C SER A 833 11.89 -32.17 -13.79
N HIS A 834 11.90 -31.58 -15.00
CA HIS A 834 13.13 -31.11 -15.63
C HIS A 834 13.77 -29.95 -14.85
N ARG A 835 12.99 -28.96 -14.39
CA ARG A 835 13.54 -27.84 -13.59
C ARG A 835 14.06 -28.33 -12.24
N GLU A 836 13.36 -29.27 -11.58
CA GLU A 836 13.79 -29.86 -10.31
C GLU A 836 15.11 -30.62 -10.46
N GLN A 837 15.26 -31.44 -11.52
CA GLN A 837 16.50 -32.15 -11.84
C GLN A 837 17.70 -31.21 -12.08
N LEU A 838 17.44 -30.02 -12.62
CA LEU A 838 18.45 -28.99 -12.87
C LEU A 838 18.67 -28.03 -11.68
N GLY A 839 17.98 -28.25 -10.56
CA GLY A 839 18.06 -27.41 -9.37
C GLY A 839 17.53 -25.99 -9.59
N VAL A 840 16.54 -25.82 -10.47
CA VAL A 840 15.82 -24.56 -10.70
C VAL A 840 14.54 -24.58 -9.85
N THR A 841 14.67 -24.05 -8.64
CA THR A 841 13.60 -23.96 -7.63
C THR A 841 13.51 -22.53 -7.10
N PRO A 842 12.34 -22.09 -6.62
CA PRO A 842 12.18 -20.76 -6.05
C PRO A 842 12.77 -20.68 -4.64
N PHE A 843 13.06 -19.46 -4.20
CA PHE A 843 13.49 -19.17 -2.83
C PHE A 843 12.40 -18.43 -2.04
N VAL A 844 12.37 -18.66 -0.74
CA VAL A 844 11.44 -18.04 0.20
C VAL A 844 12.06 -16.74 0.73
N LYS A 845 11.37 -15.62 0.55
CA LYS A 845 11.80 -14.30 1.03
C LYS A 845 10.78 -13.71 1.99
N GLN A 846 11.27 -12.96 2.97
CA GLN A 846 10.44 -12.23 3.94
C GLN A 846 10.07 -10.83 3.43
N ILE A 847 8.86 -10.42 3.75
CA ILE A 847 8.41 -9.03 3.74
C ILE A 847 8.70 -8.46 5.13
N ASP A 848 9.70 -7.59 5.21
CA ASP A 848 10.22 -7.08 6.49
C ASP A 848 10.00 -5.58 6.71
N THR A 849 9.29 -4.91 5.81
CA THR A 849 9.02 -3.44 5.78
C THR A 849 10.26 -2.55 5.53
N VAL A 850 11.49 -3.07 5.61
CA VAL A 850 12.73 -2.26 5.67
C VAL A 850 13.85 -2.77 4.76
N ALA A 851 13.53 -3.55 3.73
CA ALA A 851 14.48 -4.09 2.76
C ALA A 851 15.71 -4.78 3.40
N GLY A 852 15.50 -5.50 4.50
CA GLY A 852 16.56 -6.23 5.22
C GLY A 852 17.44 -5.40 6.15
N GLU A 853 17.18 -4.09 6.32
CA GLU A 853 17.90 -3.21 7.26
C GLU A 853 17.84 -3.76 8.70
N TRP A 854 16.66 -4.20 9.13
CA TRP A 854 16.41 -4.85 10.40
C TRP A 854 15.91 -6.29 10.19
N PRO A 855 16.20 -7.22 11.12
CA PRO A 855 15.63 -8.57 11.04
C PRO A 855 14.11 -8.52 11.28
N ALA A 856 13.34 -9.22 10.44
CA ALA A 856 11.93 -9.47 10.70
C ALA A 856 11.76 -10.57 11.76
N THR A 857 10.78 -10.37 12.63
CA THR A 857 10.32 -11.34 13.63
C THR A 857 9.12 -12.14 13.14
N THR A 858 8.47 -11.69 12.07
CA THR A 858 7.32 -12.33 11.44
C THR A 858 7.75 -13.18 10.23
N ASN A 859 6.94 -14.21 9.92
CA ASN A 859 7.09 -14.99 8.70
C ASN A 859 6.01 -14.59 7.70
N TYR A 860 6.08 -13.35 7.21
CA TYR A 860 5.30 -12.90 6.06
C TYR A 860 6.13 -13.07 4.79
N LEU A 861 5.72 -13.97 3.90
CA LEU A 861 6.59 -14.62 2.92
C LEU A 861 6.04 -14.54 1.49
N TYR A 862 6.96 -14.58 0.53
CA TYR A 862 6.67 -14.81 -0.89
C TYR A 862 7.77 -15.69 -1.52
N LEU A 863 7.49 -16.27 -2.69
CA LEU A 863 8.46 -17.04 -3.46
C LEU A 863 9.05 -16.19 -4.59
N THR A 864 10.34 -16.38 -4.90
CA THR A 864 10.94 -15.74 -6.08
C THR A 864 12.09 -16.55 -6.65
N TYR A 865 12.24 -16.52 -7.97
CA TYR A 865 13.41 -17.08 -8.67
C TYR A 865 14.57 -16.08 -8.78
N ASN A 866 14.35 -14.82 -8.42
CA ASN A 866 15.34 -13.74 -8.44
C ASN A 866 16.13 -13.66 -7.12
N ALA A 867 16.59 -14.81 -6.63
CA ALA A 867 17.23 -14.96 -5.34
C ALA A 867 18.28 -16.08 -5.34
N ALA A 868 19.12 -16.10 -4.30
CA ALA A 868 20.17 -17.10 -4.14
C ALA A 868 20.09 -17.88 -2.81
N SER A 869 19.16 -17.51 -1.91
CA SER A 869 19.00 -18.15 -0.59
C SER A 869 17.62 -17.90 0.00
N HIS A 870 17.16 -18.78 0.89
CA HIS A 870 15.95 -18.57 1.70
C HIS A 870 16.24 -17.62 2.87
N ASP A 871 15.22 -16.87 3.29
CA ASP A 871 15.33 -16.01 4.47
C ASP A 871 15.07 -16.72 5.80
N ILE A 872 14.39 -17.87 5.75
CA ILE A 872 13.98 -18.65 6.92
C ILE A 872 14.51 -20.08 6.85
N GLN A 873 14.37 -20.80 7.96
CA GLN A 873 14.67 -22.22 8.06
C GLN A 873 13.38 -23.06 7.96
N PHE A 874 13.50 -24.35 7.60
CA PHE A 874 12.36 -25.24 7.37
C PHE A 874 12.45 -26.47 8.28
N PRO A 875 11.98 -26.38 9.55
CA PRO A 875 12.09 -27.48 10.50
C PRO A 875 11.04 -28.59 10.31
N GLY A 876 10.07 -28.44 9.39
CA GLY A 876 8.95 -29.37 9.23
C GLY A 876 7.84 -29.20 10.27
N ASN A 877 6.86 -30.11 10.25
CA ASN A 877 5.74 -30.19 11.20
C ASN A 877 4.71 -29.05 11.16
N PHE A 878 4.53 -28.43 9.99
CA PHE A 878 3.48 -27.44 9.76
C PHE A 878 2.27 -28.07 9.04
N THR A 879 1.07 -27.58 9.36
CA THR A 879 -0.16 -27.91 8.62
C THR A 879 -0.49 -26.76 7.66
N ILE A 880 -0.66 -27.08 6.37
CA ILE A 880 -1.02 -26.08 5.36
C ILE A 880 -2.54 -25.89 5.33
N VAL A 881 -2.97 -24.63 5.41
CA VAL A 881 -4.34 -24.15 5.14
C VAL A 881 -4.31 -23.31 3.87
N VAL A 882 -5.07 -23.72 2.87
CA VAL A 882 -5.20 -23.01 1.58
C VAL A 882 -6.38 -22.06 1.65
N GLY A 883 -6.16 -20.80 1.27
CA GLY A 883 -7.19 -19.76 1.27
C GLY A 883 -8.20 -19.86 0.14
N SER A 884 -9.13 -18.91 0.10
CA SER A 884 -10.18 -18.85 -0.91
C SER A 884 -9.73 -18.32 -2.27
N GLY A 885 -8.53 -17.72 -2.34
CA GLY A 885 -8.12 -16.91 -3.47
C GLY A 885 -8.97 -15.64 -3.62
N VAL A 886 -9.01 -15.11 -4.84
CA VAL A 886 -9.72 -13.86 -5.17
C VAL A 886 -11.22 -13.98 -4.98
N TYR A 887 -11.83 -12.93 -4.44
CA TYR A 887 -13.28 -12.81 -4.41
C TYR A 887 -13.86 -12.70 -5.83
N ARG A 888 -14.95 -13.41 -6.04
CA ARG A 888 -15.71 -13.45 -7.29
C ARG A 888 -17.18 -13.75 -6.97
N ILE A 889 -18.09 -13.53 -7.90
CA ILE A 889 -19.50 -13.87 -7.66
C ILE A 889 -19.60 -15.38 -7.43
N GLY A 890 -20.06 -15.79 -6.25
CA GLY A 890 -20.05 -17.19 -5.79
C GLY A 890 -19.00 -17.52 -4.72
N SER A 891 -17.93 -16.73 -4.59
CA SER A 891 -16.86 -16.93 -3.60
C SER A 891 -16.45 -15.60 -2.97
N SER A 892 -16.84 -15.37 -1.72
CA SER A 892 -16.62 -14.11 -1.01
C SER A 892 -16.05 -14.37 0.41
N VAL A 893 -16.27 -13.43 1.33
CA VAL A 893 -15.72 -13.40 2.68
C VAL A 893 -16.12 -14.62 3.54
N GLU A 894 -17.15 -15.37 3.16
CA GLU A 894 -17.59 -16.57 3.89
C GLU A 894 -16.50 -17.62 3.98
N PHE A 895 -15.70 -17.75 2.92
CA PHE A 895 -14.59 -18.70 2.85
C PHE A 895 -13.35 -18.21 3.59
N ASP A 896 -13.14 -16.88 3.65
CA ASP A 896 -12.12 -16.29 4.52
C ASP A 896 -12.43 -16.55 6.00
N TRP A 897 -13.71 -16.43 6.39
CA TRP A 897 -14.16 -16.78 7.73
C TRP A 897 -13.88 -18.25 8.10
N CYS A 898 -14.10 -19.16 7.15
CA CYS A 898 -13.79 -20.58 7.33
C CYS A 898 -12.29 -20.83 7.47
N ALA A 899 -11.47 -20.20 6.61
CA ALA A 899 -10.01 -20.34 6.68
C ALA A 899 -9.44 -19.82 8.00
N VAL A 900 -9.88 -18.62 8.44
CA VAL A 900 -9.47 -18.05 9.73
C VAL A 900 -9.97 -18.90 10.90
N GLY A 901 -11.18 -19.44 10.84
CA GLY A 901 -11.71 -20.37 11.84
C GLY A 901 -10.85 -21.63 11.97
N CYS A 902 -10.44 -22.20 10.83
CA CYS A 902 -9.55 -23.38 10.79
C CYS A 902 -8.17 -23.06 11.39
N LEU A 903 -7.54 -21.94 10.98
CA LEU A 903 -6.26 -21.49 11.54
C LEU A 903 -6.32 -21.31 13.06
N ARG A 904 -7.38 -20.66 13.56
CA ARG A 904 -7.58 -20.47 15.01
C ARG A 904 -7.73 -21.79 15.75
N GLU A 905 -8.50 -22.73 15.20
CA GLU A 905 -8.67 -24.03 15.85
C GLU A 905 -7.37 -24.85 15.83
N LEU A 906 -6.63 -24.88 14.72
CA LEU A 906 -5.31 -25.52 14.67
C LEU A 906 -4.35 -24.93 15.71
N ARG A 907 -4.35 -23.60 15.86
CA ARG A 907 -3.58 -22.90 16.89
C ARG A 907 -4.03 -23.28 18.30
N ASN A 908 -5.34 -23.37 18.57
CA ASN A 908 -5.87 -23.81 19.86
C ASN A 908 -5.44 -25.24 20.21
N LEU A 909 -5.22 -26.07 19.19
CA LEU A 909 -4.74 -27.44 19.32
C LEU A 909 -3.20 -27.55 19.35
N GLY A 910 -2.49 -26.41 19.40
CA GLY A 910 -1.03 -26.37 19.48
C GLY A 910 -0.31 -26.78 18.18
N ARG A 911 -0.99 -26.75 17.04
CA ARG A 911 -0.39 -27.07 15.73
C ARG A 911 0.14 -25.82 15.06
N SER A 912 1.34 -25.92 14.49
CA SER A 912 1.91 -24.86 13.65
C SER A 912 1.28 -24.84 12.27
N THR A 913 1.04 -23.64 11.76
CA THR A 913 0.20 -23.40 10.58
C THR A 913 0.91 -22.61 9.50
N ILE A 914 0.69 -23.02 8.25
CA ILE A 914 1.05 -22.27 7.05
C ILE A 914 -0.23 -21.84 6.36
N MET A 915 -0.37 -20.55 6.07
CA MET A 915 -1.44 -20.02 5.22
C MET A 915 -0.91 -19.72 3.82
N ILE A 916 -1.61 -20.17 2.77
CA ILE A 916 -1.33 -19.79 1.37
C ILE A 916 -2.55 -19.09 0.80
N ASN A 917 -2.43 -17.80 0.47
CA ASN A 917 -3.49 -17.02 -0.16
C ASN A 917 -2.92 -15.77 -0.83
N TYR A 918 -3.66 -15.18 -1.77
CA TYR A 918 -3.20 -14.04 -2.57
C TYR A 918 -4.22 -12.88 -2.66
N ASN A 919 -5.29 -12.94 -1.87
CA ASN A 919 -6.32 -11.90 -1.84
C ASN A 919 -5.98 -10.84 -0.77
N PRO A 920 -5.65 -9.59 -1.15
CA PRO A 920 -5.20 -8.56 -0.21
C PRO A 920 -6.32 -8.04 0.70
N GLU A 921 -7.59 -8.34 0.38
CA GLU A 921 -8.76 -7.89 1.12
C GLU A 921 -9.04 -8.75 2.37
N THR A 922 -8.32 -9.85 2.56
CA THR A 922 -8.67 -10.90 3.52
C THR A 922 -8.02 -10.74 4.90
N VAL A 923 -8.70 -11.26 5.92
CA VAL A 923 -8.13 -11.42 7.27
C VAL A 923 -7.20 -12.62 7.32
N SER A 924 -7.42 -13.66 6.51
CA SER A 924 -6.50 -14.80 6.48
C SER A 924 -5.10 -14.46 5.97
N THR A 925 -4.96 -13.40 5.18
CA THR A 925 -3.64 -12.86 4.77
C THR A 925 -3.08 -11.83 5.76
N ASP A 926 -3.58 -11.78 6.99
CA ASP A 926 -2.88 -11.13 8.09
C ASP A 926 -1.84 -12.10 8.67
N TYR A 927 -0.57 -11.68 8.68
CA TYR A 927 0.53 -12.52 9.13
C TYR A 927 0.41 -12.93 10.61
N ASP A 928 -0.40 -12.23 11.41
CA ASP A 928 -0.67 -12.61 12.81
C ASP A 928 -1.64 -13.80 12.95
N MET A 929 -2.34 -14.18 11.87
CA MET A 929 -3.33 -15.28 11.90
C MET A 929 -2.72 -16.67 11.79
N CYS A 930 -1.47 -16.79 11.35
CA CYS A 930 -0.77 -18.07 11.17
C CYS A 930 0.70 -17.95 11.59
N ASP A 931 1.44 -19.07 11.62
CA ASP A 931 2.87 -19.05 11.97
C ASP A 931 3.76 -18.68 10.77
N ARG A 932 3.27 -18.97 9.55
CA ARG A 932 3.86 -18.59 8.26
C ARG A 932 2.76 -18.23 7.27
N LEU A 933 2.81 -17.03 6.72
CA LEU A 933 1.92 -16.59 5.65
C LEU A 933 2.70 -16.51 4.35
N TYR A 934 2.33 -17.34 3.37
CA TYR A 934 2.78 -17.20 1.99
C TYR A 934 1.73 -16.40 1.21
N PHE A 935 2.08 -15.18 0.81
CA PHE A 935 1.27 -14.38 -0.10
C PHE A 935 1.53 -14.83 -1.54
N GLU A 936 0.99 -15.99 -1.90
CA GLU A 936 1.37 -16.71 -3.11
C GLU A 936 0.21 -17.35 -3.86
N GLU A 937 0.50 -17.70 -5.11
CA GLU A 937 -0.44 -18.31 -6.06
C GLU A 937 -0.96 -19.65 -5.53
N ILE A 938 -2.28 -19.87 -5.61
CA ILE A 938 -2.89 -21.16 -5.30
C ILE A 938 -2.99 -21.98 -6.60
N SER A 939 -1.85 -22.49 -7.05
CA SER A 939 -1.76 -23.45 -8.16
C SER A 939 -1.03 -24.70 -7.73
N PHE A 940 -1.22 -25.79 -8.47
CA PHE A 940 -0.52 -27.06 -8.18
C PHE A 940 1.00 -26.85 -8.10
N GLU A 941 1.57 -26.08 -9.02
CA GLU A 941 3.00 -25.80 -9.06
C GLU A 941 3.50 -25.15 -7.77
N VAL A 942 2.87 -24.05 -7.36
CA VAL A 942 3.32 -23.23 -6.23
C VAL A 942 2.99 -23.87 -4.89
N VAL A 943 1.80 -24.45 -4.74
CA VAL A 943 1.43 -25.17 -3.51
C VAL A 943 2.37 -26.36 -3.27
N MET A 944 2.74 -27.10 -4.33
CA MET A 944 3.69 -28.19 -4.21
C MET A 944 5.12 -27.71 -3.93
N ASP A 945 5.54 -26.57 -4.51
CA ASP A 945 6.83 -25.95 -4.15
C ASP A 945 6.88 -25.63 -2.65
N ILE A 946 5.84 -25.00 -2.10
CA ILE A 946 5.76 -24.68 -0.67
C ILE A 946 5.74 -25.95 0.17
N TYR A 947 4.91 -26.93 -0.20
CA TYR A 947 4.80 -28.20 0.52
C TYR A 947 6.14 -28.95 0.60
N GLN A 948 6.88 -29.01 -0.51
CA GLN A 948 8.18 -29.67 -0.58
C GLN A 948 9.27 -28.91 0.19
N ILE A 949 9.32 -27.58 0.07
CA ILE A 949 10.28 -26.73 0.79
C ILE A 949 10.05 -26.82 2.31
N GLU A 950 8.80 -26.79 2.75
CA GLU A 950 8.43 -26.79 4.17
C GLU A 950 8.46 -28.20 4.81
N ASN A 951 8.42 -29.26 4.00
CA ASN A 951 8.23 -30.64 4.46
C ASN A 951 7.01 -30.74 5.41
N ALA A 952 5.85 -30.26 4.94
CA ALA A 952 4.64 -30.16 5.73
C ALA A 952 3.99 -31.53 6.00
N ASP A 953 3.40 -31.71 7.19
CA ASP A 953 2.82 -33.00 7.63
C ASP A 953 1.51 -33.35 6.93
N GLY A 954 0.83 -32.35 6.37
CA GLY A 954 -0.44 -32.52 5.69
C GLY A 954 -0.97 -31.21 5.10
N ILE A 955 -1.82 -31.35 4.09
CA ILE A 955 -2.53 -30.25 3.46
C ILE A 955 -4.03 -30.44 3.68
N SER A 956 -4.69 -29.40 4.21
CA SER A 956 -6.15 -29.33 4.21
C SER A 956 -6.59 -28.47 3.02
N PHE A 957 -7.17 -29.09 2.00
CA PHE A 957 -7.66 -28.39 0.82
C PHE A 957 -9.14 -27.99 0.92
N GLN A 958 -9.51 -26.95 0.19
CA GLN A 958 -10.89 -26.52 -0.02
C GLN A 958 -11.12 -26.26 -1.51
N VAL A 959 -12.04 -27.00 -2.15
CA VAL A 959 -12.34 -26.93 -3.60
C VAL A 959 -13.77 -26.43 -3.82
N SER A 960 -13.97 -25.33 -4.55
CA SER A 960 -15.27 -24.64 -4.69
C SER A 960 -15.90 -24.79 -6.08
N GLU A 961 -17.18 -25.18 -6.15
CA GLU A 961 -18.17 -24.86 -7.20
C GLU A 961 -19.59 -25.16 -6.66
N HIS A 962 -20.62 -24.37 -7.03
CA HIS A 962 -21.99 -24.33 -6.45
C HIS A 962 -23.05 -24.64 -7.51
N VAL A 963 -24.18 -25.30 -7.17
CA VAL A 963 -25.50 -25.17 -7.82
C VAL A 963 -26.70 -25.59 -6.94
N GLU A 964 -27.51 -24.63 -6.44
CA GLU A 964 -28.82 -24.90 -5.79
C GLU A 964 -30.06 -24.79 -6.72
N ASN A 965 -31.21 -25.32 -6.23
CA ASN A 965 -32.48 -25.72 -6.88
C ASN A 965 -33.05 -24.95 -8.11
N ALA A 966 -33.73 -25.70 -8.98
CA ALA A 966 -34.28 -25.27 -10.27
C ALA A 966 -35.12 -23.98 -10.22
N GLY A 967 -34.51 -22.87 -10.64
CA GLY A 967 -35.17 -21.58 -10.89
C GLY A 967 -34.32 -20.36 -10.51
N VAL A 968 -33.81 -20.30 -9.26
CA VAL A 968 -32.98 -19.20 -8.72
C VAL A 968 -31.80 -19.78 -7.93
N HIS A 969 -30.58 -19.35 -8.23
CA HIS A 969 -29.35 -19.81 -7.57
C HIS A 969 -29.32 -19.48 -6.07
N SER A 970 -28.77 -20.36 -5.22
CA SER A 970 -28.72 -20.19 -3.75
C SER A 970 -28.03 -18.97 -3.20
N GLY A 971 -26.93 -18.57 -3.86
CA GLY A 971 -26.19 -17.39 -3.47
C GLY A 971 -27.12 -16.18 -3.43
N ASP A 972 -28.14 -16.19 -4.30
CA ASP A 972 -29.19 -15.19 -4.41
C ASP A 972 -30.46 -15.55 -3.61
N ALA A 973 -30.46 -16.67 -2.88
CA ALA A 973 -31.60 -17.10 -2.07
C ALA A 973 -31.53 -16.53 -0.65
N THR A 974 -32.71 -16.24 -0.10
CA THR A 974 -32.87 -15.91 1.32
C THR A 974 -32.90 -17.20 2.14
N LEU A 975 -32.04 -17.31 3.16
CA LEU A 975 -31.98 -18.49 4.04
C LEU A 975 -32.60 -18.18 5.41
N VAL A 976 -33.33 -19.15 5.98
CA VAL A 976 -33.91 -19.08 7.32
C VAL A 976 -33.37 -20.23 8.17
N THR A 977 -32.93 -19.93 9.39
CA THR A 977 -32.41 -20.95 10.33
C THR A 977 -32.87 -20.65 11.75
N PRO A 978 -33.37 -21.63 12.52
CA PRO A 978 -33.70 -23.01 12.10
C PRO A 978 -34.86 -23.05 11.08
N PRO A 979 -35.06 -24.16 10.35
CA PRO A 979 -36.15 -24.28 9.36
C PRO A 979 -37.53 -24.05 10.02
N GLN A 980 -38.40 -23.26 9.37
CA GLN A 980 -39.70 -22.85 9.94
C GLN A 980 -40.91 -23.56 9.29
N ASP A 981 -40.79 -24.03 8.05
CA ASP A 981 -41.92 -24.58 7.26
C ASP A 981 -41.73 -26.06 6.86
N ILE A 982 -40.86 -26.80 7.55
CA ILE A 982 -40.61 -28.23 7.28
C ILE A 982 -41.36 -29.08 8.31
N ASN A 983 -42.16 -30.04 7.83
CA ASN A 983 -42.83 -31.01 8.72
C ASN A 983 -41.86 -32.10 9.22
N ALA A 984 -42.22 -32.77 10.32
CA ALA A 984 -41.36 -33.77 10.95
C ALA A 984 -41.02 -34.95 10.03
N GLU A 985 -41.97 -35.41 9.20
CA GLU A 985 -41.76 -36.52 8.26
C GLU A 985 -40.66 -36.18 7.23
N THR A 986 -40.74 -34.99 6.64
CA THR A 986 -39.76 -34.50 5.67
C THR A 986 -38.39 -34.35 6.31
N LEU A 987 -38.33 -33.83 7.55
CA LEU A 987 -37.08 -33.67 8.28
C LEU A 987 -36.40 -35.02 8.58
N GLU A 988 -37.15 -36.05 8.97
CA GLU A 988 -36.59 -37.39 9.19
C GLU A 988 -36.09 -38.04 7.90
N LYS A 989 -36.81 -37.86 6.78
CA LYS A 989 -36.34 -38.31 5.46
C LYS A 989 -35.03 -37.61 5.06
N ILE A 990 -34.90 -36.30 5.30
CA ILE A 990 -33.65 -35.57 5.06
C ILE A 990 -32.51 -36.17 5.90
N LYS A 991 -32.72 -36.42 7.21
CA LYS A 991 -31.70 -37.03 8.07
C LYS A 991 -31.23 -38.39 7.58
N GLY A 992 -32.16 -39.22 7.09
CA GLY A 992 -31.84 -40.51 6.47
C GLY A 992 -30.89 -40.35 5.28
N ILE A 993 -31.26 -39.48 4.32
CA ILE A 993 -30.44 -39.21 3.13
C ILE A 993 -29.05 -38.67 3.50
N VAL A 994 -28.97 -37.72 4.44
CA VAL A 994 -27.70 -37.15 4.93
C VAL A 994 -26.79 -38.27 5.47
N ARG A 995 -27.33 -39.17 6.31
CA ARG A 995 -26.56 -40.28 6.90
C ARG A 995 -26.04 -41.21 5.81
N ASP A 996 -26.92 -41.66 4.93
CA ASP A 996 -26.58 -42.63 3.89
C ASP A 996 -25.52 -42.08 2.92
N LEU A 997 -25.65 -40.83 2.48
CA LEU A 997 -24.68 -40.19 1.60
C LEU A 997 -23.35 -39.88 2.29
N SER A 998 -23.37 -39.43 3.54
CA SER A 998 -22.12 -39.19 4.28
C SER A 998 -21.30 -40.46 4.46
N ALA A 999 -21.96 -41.60 4.71
CA ALA A 999 -21.31 -42.90 4.81
C ALA A 999 -20.81 -43.41 3.45
N LEU A 1000 -21.57 -43.19 2.37
CA LEU A 1000 -21.20 -43.61 1.02
C LEU A 1000 -19.95 -42.88 0.51
N LEU A 1001 -19.82 -41.59 0.82
CA LEU A 1001 -18.71 -40.74 0.39
C LEU A 1001 -17.52 -40.73 1.37
N ASP A 1002 -17.60 -41.52 2.45
CA ASP A 1002 -16.58 -41.59 3.52
C ASP A 1002 -16.20 -40.20 4.06
N VAL A 1003 -17.21 -39.37 4.30
CA VAL A 1003 -16.98 -37.96 4.65
C VAL A 1003 -16.40 -37.83 6.05
N THR A 1004 -15.15 -37.40 6.13
CA THR A 1004 -14.49 -36.97 7.38
C THR A 1004 -14.22 -35.47 7.32
N GLY A 1005 -15.16 -34.67 7.82
CA GLY A 1005 -15.08 -33.21 7.80
C GLY A 1005 -16.39 -32.54 7.38
N PRO A 1006 -16.33 -31.31 6.85
CA PRO A 1006 -17.51 -30.55 6.47
C PRO A 1006 -18.03 -31.00 5.10
N PHE A 1007 -19.35 -31.08 4.97
CA PHE A 1007 -20.01 -31.19 3.68
C PHE A 1007 -21.32 -30.40 3.67
N ASN A 1008 -21.82 -30.10 2.48
CA ASN A 1008 -23.09 -29.45 2.26
C ASN A 1008 -23.91 -30.25 1.25
N MET A 1009 -25.21 -30.37 1.51
CA MET A 1009 -26.15 -31.04 0.62
C MET A 1009 -27.36 -30.16 0.37
N GLN A 1010 -27.85 -30.22 -0.86
CA GLN A 1010 -28.97 -29.41 -1.32
C GLN A 1010 -30.08 -30.30 -1.85
N LEU A 1011 -31.31 -30.04 -1.41
CA LEU A 1011 -32.46 -30.88 -1.70
C LEU A 1011 -33.64 -30.04 -2.19
N ILE A 1012 -34.41 -30.60 -3.12
CA ILE A 1012 -35.77 -30.15 -3.43
C ILE A 1012 -36.72 -30.97 -2.56
N ALA A 1013 -37.64 -30.29 -1.86
CA ALA A 1013 -38.75 -30.92 -1.14
C ALA A 1013 -40.09 -30.46 -1.73
N LYS A 1014 -40.93 -31.40 -2.18
CA LYS A 1014 -42.30 -31.12 -2.63
C LYS A 1014 -43.21 -32.29 -2.32
N ASN A 1015 -44.35 -32.06 -1.67
CA ASN A 1015 -45.32 -33.10 -1.32
C ASN A 1015 -44.68 -34.32 -0.59
N ASN A 1016 -43.76 -34.08 0.34
CA ASN A 1016 -42.95 -35.10 1.05
C ASN A 1016 -42.05 -35.99 0.15
N GLU A 1017 -41.89 -35.66 -1.13
CA GLU A 1017 -40.84 -36.19 -2.01
C GLU A 1017 -39.58 -35.33 -1.90
N LEU A 1018 -38.43 -36.00 -1.79
CA LEU A 1018 -37.11 -35.37 -1.72
C LEU A 1018 -36.26 -35.78 -2.92
N LYS A 1019 -35.57 -34.82 -3.51
CA LYS A 1019 -34.53 -35.07 -4.53
C LYS A 1019 -33.26 -34.33 -4.14
N VAL A 1020 -32.14 -35.04 -4.13
CA VAL A 1020 -30.80 -34.43 -3.99
C VAL A 1020 -30.45 -33.75 -5.30
N ILE A 1021 -29.94 -32.52 -5.23
CA ILE A 1021 -29.40 -31.81 -6.41
C ILE A 1021 -27.91 -32.05 -6.50
N GLU A 1022 -27.21 -31.69 -5.45
CA GLU A 1022 -25.76 -31.83 -5.34
C GLU A 1022 -25.33 -32.06 -3.89
N CYS A 1023 -24.12 -32.59 -3.77
CA CYS A 1023 -23.42 -32.80 -2.52
C CYS A 1023 -21.99 -32.29 -2.67
N ASN A 1024 -21.64 -31.29 -1.87
CA ASN A 1024 -20.33 -30.65 -1.85
C ASN A 1024 -19.54 -31.13 -0.63
N VAL A 1025 -18.46 -31.89 -0.83
CA VAL A 1025 -17.62 -32.42 0.26
C VAL A 1025 -16.61 -31.36 0.73
N ARG A 1026 -17.14 -30.24 1.21
CA ARG A 1026 -16.40 -29.09 1.75
C ARG A 1026 -17.32 -28.18 2.57
N VAL A 1027 -16.74 -27.13 3.18
CA VAL A 1027 -17.52 -26.02 3.73
C VAL A 1027 -18.31 -25.30 2.65
N SER A 1028 -19.53 -24.86 2.96
CA SER A 1028 -20.34 -24.01 2.09
C SER A 1028 -20.35 -22.56 2.59
N ARG A 1029 -20.75 -21.64 1.72
CA ARG A 1029 -20.86 -20.21 2.06
C ARG A 1029 -21.85 -19.92 3.20
N SER A 1030 -22.76 -20.85 3.53
CA SER A 1030 -23.71 -20.67 4.64
C SER A 1030 -23.15 -21.07 6.00
N PHE A 1031 -21.94 -21.63 6.07
CA PHE A 1031 -21.31 -22.05 7.33
C PHE A 1031 -21.21 -20.93 8.38
N PRO A 1032 -20.76 -19.69 8.04
CA PRO A 1032 -20.72 -18.60 9.02
C PRO A 1032 -22.11 -18.27 9.57
N PHE A 1033 -23.11 -18.17 8.69
CA PHE A 1033 -24.50 -17.88 9.05
C PHE A 1033 -25.08 -18.94 9.98
N VAL A 1034 -24.97 -20.22 9.61
CA VAL A 1034 -25.49 -21.34 10.41
C VAL A 1034 -24.76 -21.41 11.75
N SER A 1035 -23.43 -21.26 11.76
CA SER A 1035 -22.62 -21.32 12.99
C SER A 1035 -23.02 -20.24 14.00
N LYS A 1036 -23.15 -18.99 13.54
CA LYS A 1036 -23.50 -17.84 14.40
C LYS A 1036 -24.99 -17.84 14.80
N THR A 1037 -25.86 -18.39 13.95
CA THR A 1037 -27.29 -18.54 14.27
C THR A 1037 -27.49 -19.61 15.33
N LEU A 1038 -26.86 -20.78 15.19
CA LEU A 1038 -27.02 -21.91 16.11
C LEU A 1038 -26.07 -21.85 17.32
N ASN A 1039 -25.18 -20.85 17.38
CA ASN A 1039 -24.17 -20.68 18.43
C ASN A 1039 -23.26 -21.92 18.58
N HIS A 1040 -22.92 -22.55 17.45
CA HIS A 1040 -22.02 -23.69 17.36
C HIS A 1040 -20.99 -23.45 16.24
N ASP A 1041 -19.71 -23.61 16.55
CA ASP A 1041 -18.63 -23.40 15.57
C ASP A 1041 -18.39 -24.67 14.75
N PHE A 1042 -19.05 -24.76 13.59
CA PHE A 1042 -18.93 -25.91 12.71
C PHE A 1042 -17.55 -26.05 12.09
N VAL A 1043 -16.81 -24.95 11.93
CA VAL A 1043 -15.46 -25.00 11.36
C VAL A 1043 -14.51 -25.63 12.36
N ALA A 1044 -14.55 -25.22 13.64
CA ALA A 1044 -13.74 -25.86 14.67
C ALA A 1044 -14.02 -27.37 14.80
N THR A 1045 -15.30 -27.76 14.79
CA THR A 1045 -15.75 -29.16 14.78
C THR A 1045 -15.19 -29.91 13.57
N ALA A 1046 -15.30 -29.33 12.37
CA ALA A 1046 -14.78 -29.92 11.14
C ALA A 1046 -13.24 -30.05 11.14
N THR A 1047 -12.52 -29.03 11.61
CA THR A 1047 -11.06 -29.04 11.73
C THR A 1047 -10.59 -30.18 12.63
N ARG A 1048 -11.23 -30.37 13.81
CA ARG A 1048 -10.92 -31.48 14.72
C ARG A 1048 -11.14 -32.84 14.05
N ALA A 1049 -12.25 -33.00 13.31
CA ALA A 1049 -12.53 -34.24 12.59
C ALA A 1049 -11.47 -34.53 11.50
N ILE A 1050 -11.10 -33.52 10.71
CA ILE A 1050 -10.10 -33.66 9.62
C ILE A 1050 -8.74 -34.13 10.15
N ILE A 1051 -8.31 -33.65 11.31
CA ILE A 1051 -7.04 -34.06 11.93
C ILE A 1051 -7.14 -35.35 12.76
N GLY A 1052 -8.28 -36.06 12.68
CA GLY A 1052 -8.50 -37.34 13.33
C GLY A 1052 -8.81 -37.27 14.83
N MET A 1053 -9.23 -36.11 15.36
CA MET A 1053 -9.68 -36.02 16.76
C MET A 1053 -11.14 -36.50 16.90
N PRO A 1054 -11.50 -37.14 18.02
CA PRO A 1054 -12.89 -37.47 18.31
C PRO A 1054 -13.71 -36.18 18.51
N VAL A 1055 -14.92 -36.16 17.93
CA VAL A 1055 -15.85 -35.03 18.04
C VAL A 1055 -17.19 -35.52 18.56
N GLU A 1056 -17.66 -34.92 19.64
CA GLU A 1056 -18.94 -35.28 20.25
C GLU A 1056 -20.12 -34.79 19.39
N PRO A 1057 -21.19 -35.60 19.20
CA PRO A 1057 -22.40 -35.16 18.51
C PRO A 1057 -23.07 -33.98 19.23
N VAL A 1058 -23.48 -32.96 18.48
CA VAL A 1058 -24.19 -31.78 19.02
C VAL A 1058 -25.58 -31.68 18.41
N GLU A 1059 -26.60 -31.58 19.26
CA GLU A 1059 -27.99 -31.41 18.81
C GLU A 1059 -28.31 -29.92 18.61
N VAL A 1060 -28.31 -29.46 17.36
CA VAL A 1060 -28.55 -28.05 17.00
C VAL A 1060 -29.90 -27.80 16.30
N LEU A 1061 -30.65 -28.87 15.98
CA LEU A 1061 -31.82 -28.81 15.10
C LEU A 1061 -33.00 -28.04 15.69
N HIS A 1062 -33.12 -28.00 17.02
CA HIS A 1062 -34.17 -27.26 17.73
C HIS A 1062 -33.89 -25.75 17.85
N GLY A 1063 -32.74 -25.28 17.36
CA GLY A 1063 -32.32 -23.89 17.47
C GLY A 1063 -31.96 -23.47 18.90
N CYS A 1064 -31.65 -22.19 19.09
CA CYS A 1064 -31.21 -21.62 20.37
C CYS A 1064 -32.09 -20.44 20.85
N GLY A 1065 -33.39 -20.49 20.56
CA GLY A 1065 -34.35 -19.47 20.99
C GLY A 1065 -34.34 -18.18 20.17
N LYS A 1066 -33.73 -18.18 18.97
CA LYS A 1066 -33.77 -17.07 18.00
C LYS A 1066 -33.90 -17.59 16.57
N VAL A 1067 -34.43 -16.76 15.68
CA VAL A 1067 -34.46 -17.04 14.23
C VAL A 1067 -33.47 -16.12 13.52
N GLY A 1068 -32.61 -16.71 12.69
CA GLY A 1068 -31.72 -15.99 11.78
C GLY A 1068 -32.28 -15.99 10.37
N VAL A 1069 -32.19 -14.85 9.68
CA VAL A 1069 -32.51 -14.73 8.26
C VAL A 1069 -31.34 -14.08 7.54
N LYS A 1070 -30.81 -14.76 6.52
CA LYS A 1070 -29.77 -14.27 5.61
C LYS A 1070 -30.41 -13.81 4.30
N VAL A 1071 -30.05 -12.63 3.83
CA VAL A 1071 -30.50 -12.03 2.57
C VAL A 1071 -29.28 -11.72 1.68
N PRO A 1072 -29.35 -11.97 0.36
CA PRO A 1072 -28.28 -11.60 -0.57
C PRO A 1072 -28.12 -10.08 -0.72
N GLN A 1073 -26.89 -9.63 -0.92
CA GLN A 1073 -26.54 -8.27 -1.32
C GLN A 1073 -26.25 -8.22 -2.82
N PHE A 1074 -26.89 -7.29 -3.54
CA PHE A 1074 -26.69 -7.11 -4.98
C PHE A 1074 -26.01 -5.78 -5.30
N SER A 1075 -25.31 -5.74 -6.43
CA SER A 1075 -24.62 -4.54 -6.95
C SER A 1075 -25.19 -4.06 -8.29
N PHE A 1076 -26.46 -4.36 -8.60
CA PHE A 1076 -27.09 -4.02 -9.89
C PHE A 1076 -27.04 -2.52 -10.21
N SER A 1077 -27.10 -1.65 -9.20
CA SER A 1077 -27.02 -0.20 -9.36
C SER A 1077 -25.68 0.28 -9.97
N ARG A 1078 -24.61 -0.52 -9.86
CA ARG A 1078 -23.30 -0.24 -10.45
C ARG A 1078 -23.09 -0.90 -11.82
N LEU A 1079 -23.98 -1.81 -12.21
CA LEU A 1079 -23.88 -2.56 -13.46
C LEU A 1079 -24.93 -2.05 -14.45
N ALA A 1080 -24.67 -0.89 -15.07
CA ALA A 1080 -25.58 -0.30 -16.04
C ALA A 1080 -25.91 -1.29 -17.19
N GLY A 1081 -27.19 -1.47 -17.46
CA GLY A 1081 -27.70 -2.44 -18.44
C GLY A 1081 -27.94 -3.85 -17.90
N ALA A 1082 -27.56 -4.16 -16.65
CA ALA A 1082 -27.86 -5.44 -16.03
C ALA A 1082 -29.39 -5.66 -15.95
N ASP A 1083 -29.84 -6.87 -16.28
CA ASP A 1083 -31.22 -7.27 -16.06
C ASP A 1083 -31.39 -7.56 -14.57
N VAL A 1084 -32.33 -6.87 -13.91
CA VAL A 1084 -32.60 -7.02 -12.47
C VAL A 1084 -33.54 -8.22 -12.26
N GLN A 1085 -33.16 -9.36 -12.83
CA GLN A 1085 -33.87 -10.63 -12.75
C GLN A 1085 -32.94 -11.67 -12.17
N LEU A 1086 -33.47 -12.47 -11.25
CA LEU A 1086 -32.76 -13.61 -10.70
C LEU A 1086 -32.98 -14.82 -11.60
N GLY A 1087 -31.95 -15.66 -11.74
CA GLY A 1087 -32.00 -16.85 -12.56
C GLY A 1087 -31.09 -17.94 -12.03
N VAL A 1088 -30.71 -18.87 -12.91
CA VAL A 1088 -29.84 -20.00 -12.56
C VAL A 1088 -28.37 -19.61 -12.38
N GLU A 1089 -27.94 -18.48 -12.94
CA GLU A 1089 -26.63 -17.89 -12.67
C GLU A 1089 -26.70 -16.94 -11.48
N MET A 1090 -25.76 -17.06 -10.55
CA MET A 1090 -25.66 -16.18 -9.39
C MET A 1090 -25.26 -14.77 -9.80
N ALA A 1091 -25.90 -13.76 -9.20
CA ALA A 1091 -25.59 -12.35 -9.42
C ALA A 1091 -25.21 -11.55 -8.14
N SER A 1092 -25.50 -12.07 -6.95
CA SER A 1092 -25.18 -11.38 -5.69
C SER A 1092 -23.68 -11.31 -5.42
N THR A 1093 -23.27 -10.24 -4.76
CA THR A 1093 -21.86 -9.94 -4.46
C THR A 1093 -21.49 -10.16 -3.00
N GLY A 1094 -22.49 -10.30 -2.13
CA GLY A 1094 -22.29 -10.48 -0.70
C GLY A 1094 -23.57 -10.91 0.02
N GLU A 1095 -23.54 -10.86 1.35
CA GLU A 1095 -24.68 -11.25 2.19
C GLU A 1095 -24.78 -10.40 3.45
N VAL A 1096 -26.00 -10.35 3.99
CA VAL A 1096 -26.30 -9.82 5.34
C VAL A 1096 -27.20 -10.80 6.07
N ALA A 1097 -27.13 -10.86 7.39
CA ALA A 1097 -28.11 -11.57 8.19
C ALA A 1097 -28.46 -10.83 9.46
N CYS A 1098 -29.68 -11.03 9.93
CA CYS A 1098 -30.17 -10.45 11.18
C CYS A 1098 -30.89 -11.52 12.00
N PHE A 1099 -31.04 -11.23 13.30
CA PHE A 1099 -31.77 -12.06 14.24
C PHE A 1099 -33.08 -11.38 14.69
N GLY A 1100 -34.08 -12.21 14.99
CA GLY A 1100 -35.35 -11.78 15.56
C GLY A 1100 -36.01 -12.90 16.37
N ASP A 1101 -37.06 -12.55 17.09
CA ASP A 1101 -37.90 -13.49 17.84
C ASP A 1101 -38.67 -14.42 16.90
N ASN A 1102 -38.91 -13.95 15.67
CA ASN A 1102 -39.50 -14.72 14.58
C ASN A 1102 -38.88 -14.34 13.23
N ARG A 1103 -39.20 -15.14 12.19
CA ARG A 1103 -38.69 -14.93 10.83
C ARG A 1103 -39.05 -13.58 10.21
N TYR A 1104 -40.20 -13.00 10.54
CA TYR A 1104 -40.67 -11.76 9.91
C TYR A 1104 -39.84 -10.57 10.37
N GLU A 1105 -39.58 -10.49 11.68
CA GLU A 1105 -38.70 -9.48 12.26
C GLU A 1105 -37.27 -9.61 11.72
N ALA A 1106 -36.72 -10.83 11.73
CA ALA A 1106 -35.39 -11.11 11.23
C ALA A 1106 -35.25 -10.76 9.73
N TYR A 1107 -36.26 -11.10 8.92
CA TYR A 1107 -36.29 -10.78 7.48
C TYR A 1107 -36.33 -9.27 7.22
N LEU A 1108 -37.18 -8.52 7.92
CA LEU A 1108 -37.26 -7.06 7.75
C LEU A 1108 -35.94 -6.38 8.11
N LYS A 1109 -35.30 -6.78 9.22
CA LYS A 1109 -33.98 -6.27 9.60
C LYS A 1109 -32.92 -6.63 8.56
N ALA A 1110 -32.93 -7.87 8.06
CA ALA A 1110 -31.98 -8.31 7.03
C ALA A 1110 -32.17 -7.53 5.72
N MET A 1111 -33.41 -7.31 5.28
CA MET A 1111 -33.72 -6.48 4.11
C MET A 1111 -33.25 -5.03 4.32
N MET A 1112 -33.56 -4.39 5.45
CA MET A 1112 -33.08 -3.03 5.73
C MET A 1112 -31.55 -2.95 5.73
N SER A 1113 -30.87 -4.02 6.14
CA SER A 1113 -29.40 -4.11 6.14
C SER A 1113 -28.79 -4.14 4.73
N THR A 1114 -29.57 -4.43 3.68
CA THR A 1114 -29.10 -4.34 2.29
C THR A 1114 -29.23 -2.93 1.69
N GLY A 1115 -29.79 -1.99 2.46
CA GLY A 1115 -30.15 -0.64 2.00
C GLY A 1115 -31.61 -0.51 1.56
N PHE A 1116 -32.42 -1.57 1.68
CA PHE A 1116 -33.85 -1.51 1.37
C PHE A 1116 -34.58 -0.52 2.29
N GLN A 1117 -35.35 0.38 1.70
CA GLN A 1117 -36.22 1.29 2.44
C GLN A 1117 -37.67 0.81 2.38
N ILE A 1118 -38.30 0.69 3.55
CA ILE A 1118 -39.71 0.30 3.65
C ILE A 1118 -40.58 1.39 2.99
N PRO A 1119 -41.38 1.05 1.95
CA PRO A 1119 -42.25 2.02 1.28
C PRO A 1119 -43.27 2.63 2.25
N LYS A 1120 -43.38 3.96 2.28
CA LYS A 1120 -44.31 4.69 3.17
C LYS A 1120 -45.61 5.15 2.50
N LYS A 1121 -45.66 5.18 1.15
CA LYS A 1121 -46.76 5.83 0.40
C LYS A 1121 -47.44 4.92 -0.62
N ALA A 1122 -46.71 4.43 -1.63
CA ALA A 1122 -47.27 3.69 -2.76
C ALA A 1122 -46.45 2.43 -3.08
N ILE A 1123 -47.12 1.41 -3.62
CA ILE A 1123 -46.52 0.16 -4.11
C ILE A 1123 -47.01 -0.04 -5.55
N LEU A 1124 -46.08 -0.27 -6.48
CA LEU A 1124 -46.39 -0.66 -7.87
C LEU A 1124 -46.47 -2.19 -7.93
N LEU A 1125 -47.60 -2.72 -8.41
CA LEU A 1125 -47.80 -4.15 -8.61
C LEU A 1125 -47.94 -4.46 -10.10
N SER A 1126 -47.03 -5.28 -10.62
CA SER A 1126 -47.11 -5.86 -11.96
C SER A 1126 -46.77 -7.34 -11.86
N ILE A 1127 -47.69 -8.21 -12.27
CA ILE A 1127 -47.55 -9.66 -12.17
C ILE A 1127 -47.61 -10.28 -13.57
N GLY A 1128 -46.71 -11.23 -13.83
CA GLY A 1128 -46.76 -12.05 -15.05
C GLY A 1128 -47.99 -12.96 -15.05
N SER A 1129 -48.44 -13.40 -16.22
CA SER A 1129 -49.47 -14.45 -16.30
C SER A 1129 -48.92 -15.76 -15.75
N PHE A 1130 -49.64 -16.34 -14.78
CA PHE A 1130 -49.33 -17.67 -14.24
C PHE A 1130 -49.52 -18.69 -15.38
N LYS A 1131 -48.45 -19.38 -15.80
CA LYS A 1131 -48.53 -20.50 -16.74
C LYS A 1131 -48.29 -21.81 -16.02
#